data_AF-A0A175WAR4-F1
#
_entry.id   AF-A0A175WAR4-F1
#
_cell.length_a   1.000
_cell.length_b   1.000
_cell.length_c   1.000
_cell.angle_alpha   90.00
_cell.angle_beta   90.00
_cell.angle_gamma   90.00
#
_symmetry.space_group_name_H-M   'P 1'
#
loop_
_entity.id
_entity.type
_entity.pdbx_description
1 polymer ?
#
loop_
_entity_poly.entity_id
_entity_poly.type
_entity_poly.pdbx_seq_one_letter_code
_entity_poly.pdbx_strand_id
1 'polypeptide(L)'
;MEELFESGNDEIMSDFPTTSQYWPENLIHELVQERSVRYELDGAGEEYSQELVDFILRDGRKLFVIAGLADQNPRWLLKAMQYFKQNGFKDSELSVEVGAPPKYLVKGLLTGSEERPTQSNSEIWSKSRAAKVCSMQWKVLVPVLSTEKANYDFEGLATLPFTMLQTVNGGGAFSTVYQVEIQEGHFKDPSRSRSEWPKTFAVKKIIPPDETERQRITNTWANEAETLRKMNVRHKEHILRFITAFTRPDVGSERSYYLVFEWADGGCLNDLFTKNPSPILTATLVKEVATQLLGLAEALKATHELEIRHGDIKPGNILHFKPTKNSIIGTLKIGDWGLAKYHPEATVLRLKKGQHTDTRFGTTVYEPPEVELGEVKLLSRQYDIWSIGCVILEIIIWLVYGNQGVNNFRLDVQGSYRQPVPYYTIEEVDDGKVKAKAKLQKVVEEWMDFIAEEPVCDGDTALGELLLLVRKELLVVELPPNMGQTVYVKNWEMGSLPNISVTAPTAKGDRFVSPRRYRATSADLVAKLGRDNLGILDYEDRPDYYWLIPGVLDDEWEIRTDERFASKVLSHIKASSASPPSEFCSPPAKLCDSCKKLDFFRSLGFSVEYSTKDLETRSKNCELCALFLKTAEKYDRAGSGKVRFDREQSWLRFNNAGPPVLSICRSLDSRPRPDIYLGLPKLPEAGSQTHFEIIKQWLRLCDDSHPDCRSFNSSTQSMPTRVIDVGHEGDGYVRLWETGSHDKEQYVALSHPWGNEPHFVTNTGNLEQHKEGIRLSKLPVTFQDAIHTTRALGKRYLWIDSICIIQGPGGDFHTQAKQMETVFSSASCVIAASRAHSQTDGFLLPRRERDYVTLTEADGSPFYICEHIDDFNTDVLNGHLNKRGWVLQEHALARRTVFFAQSQTYFECGDGVRCETLTKMSNNLAAFLGDPHFPRIVLSASQGERIIRLQDLFKTYSTLDFTRAYDRPIAMDGINCRLLKAFGANGGYGIFDEGQKHGGLLRRSLLWYRPADNPTLARIQFPKDHPGAPSWSWMAYTGEIDFLRLKFGEIEWMEIRPSWPKNARGLLTAAPADGDGFGVGGNGVALWGRVRDITVTAEAGKEGKLFYDIPGEGEGNGTARMQCVVLGVERSRLALASRRHYFILVRPVSSSSPAHLGVSKVYERVGAGYLPGKYISAGGQEAQIF
;
A
#
# COMPACT_ATOMS: atom_id res chain seq x y z
N MET A 1 -30.20 19.86 38.36
CA MET A 1 -28.88 19.81 37.73
C MET A 1 -27.81 19.18 38.62
N GLU A 2 -28.07 18.84 39.90
CA GLU A 2 -27.13 18.05 40.72
C GLU A 2 -26.68 16.74 40.04
N GLU A 3 -27.60 15.90 39.53
CA GLU A 3 -27.23 14.71 38.74
C GLU A 3 -26.44 15.04 37.45
N LEU A 4 -26.59 16.25 36.90
CA LEU A 4 -25.90 16.70 35.68
C LEU A 4 -24.50 17.27 35.97
N PHE A 5 -24.33 18.03 37.06
CA PHE A 5 -23.05 18.55 37.50
C PHE A 5 -22.20 17.48 38.18
N GLU A 6 -22.81 16.49 38.83
CA GLU A 6 -22.11 15.33 39.38
C GLU A 6 -21.79 14.26 38.33
N SER A 7 -22.66 14.04 37.33
CA SER A 7 -22.41 12.97 36.36
C SER A 7 -21.24 13.28 35.44
N GLY A 8 -20.92 14.55 35.16
CA GLY A 8 -19.83 14.93 34.25
C GLY A 8 -19.90 14.28 32.85
N ASN A 9 -20.98 13.56 32.56
CA ASN A 9 -21.11 12.65 31.42
C ASN A 9 -21.56 13.39 30.16
N ASP A 10 -22.07 14.62 30.30
CA ASP A 10 -22.55 15.45 29.20
C ASP A 10 -21.54 16.54 28.79
N GLU A 11 -20.42 16.69 29.52
CA GLU A 11 -19.33 17.58 29.12
C GLU A 11 -18.55 16.97 27.95
N ILE A 12 -18.41 17.73 26.86
CA ILE A 12 -17.65 17.28 25.69
C ILE A 12 -16.21 17.73 25.82
N MET A 13 -15.28 16.82 25.53
CA MET A 13 -13.86 17.12 25.48
C MET A 13 -13.52 17.84 24.16
N SER A 14 -12.96 19.03 24.30
CA SER A 14 -12.17 19.69 23.28
C SER A 14 -10.70 19.34 23.49
N ASP A 15 -10.04 18.78 22.48
CA ASP A 15 -8.64 18.37 22.57
C ASP A 15 -7.70 19.34 21.84
N PHE A 16 -8.22 20.48 21.37
CA PHE A 16 -7.49 21.39 20.50
C PHE A 16 -7.73 22.88 20.79
N PRO A 17 -6.66 23.71 20.81
CA PRO A 17 -5.24 23.33 20.80
C PRO A 17 -4.78 22.81 22.17
N THR A 18 -5.61 22.98 23.20
CA THR A 18 -5.39 22.54 24.58
C THR A 18 -6.62 21.80 25.07
N THR A 19 -6.42 20.70 25.79
CA THR A 19 -7.51 19.89 26.34
C THR A 19 -8.37 20.70 27.32
N SER A 20 -9.66 20.82 27.03
CA SER A 20 -10.65 21.51 27.87
C SER A 20 -12.03 20.87 27.72
N GLN A 21 -12.88 20.99 28.73
CA GLN A 21 -14.26 20.52 28.70
C GLN A 21 -15.21 21.67 28.39
N TYR A 22 -16.26 21.40 27.63
CA TYR A 22 -17.29 22.40 27.35
C TYR A 22 -18.71 21.85 27.29
N TRP A 23 -19.67 22.77 27.40
CA TRP A 23 -21.10 22.53 27.34
C TRP A 23 -21.64 22.91 25.95
N PRO A 24 -22.28 21.98 25.22
CA PRO A 24 -22.80 22.26 23.88
C PRO A 24 -23.90 23.34 23.86
N GLU A 25 -23.88 24.20 22.84
CA GLU A 25 -24.83 25.32 22.71
C GLU A 25 -26.30 24.85 22.71
N ASN A 26 -26.60 23.77 21.99
CA ASN A 26 -27.94 23.18 21.94
C ASN A 26 -28.37 22.62 23.29
N LEU A 27 -27.45 21.98 24.02
CA LEU A 27 -27.71 21.42 25.33
C LEU A 27 -28.05 22.52 26.35
N ILE A 28 -27.36 23.67 26.31
CA ILE A 28 -27.67 24.82 27.18
C ILE A 28 -29.12 25.30 26.95
N HIS A 29 -29.57 25.38 25.69
CA HIS A 29 -30.94 25.75 25.38
C HIS A 29 -31.98 24.71 25.84
N GLU A 30 -31.66 23.43 25.74
CA GLU A 30 -32.54 22.33 26.17
C GLU A 30 -32.61 22.22 27.69
N LEU A 31 -31.49 22.46 28.38
CA LEU A 31 -31.38 22.34 29.83
C LEU A 31 -31.89 23.57 30.57
N VAL A 32 -31.68 24.79 30.05
CA VAL A 32 -32.12 26.04 30.70
C VAL A 32 -33.55 26.37 30.26
N GLN A 33 -34.48 25.63 30.84
CA GLN A 33 -35.92 25.79 30.72
C GLN A 33 -36.50 26.36 32.02
N GLU A 34 -37.72 26.89 31.97
CA GLU A 34 -38.34 27.49 33.15
C GLU A 34 -38.36 26.54 34.36
N ARG A 35 -38.71 25.27 34.15
CA ARG A 35 -38.74 24.25 35.21
C ARG A 35 -37.40 24.05 35.92
N SER A 36 -36.30 24.03 35.18
CA SER A 36 -34.96 23.79 35.72
C SER A 36 -34.40 25.05 36.37
N VAL A 37 -34.65 26.22 35.78
CA VAL A 37 -34.32 27.50 36.42
C VAL A 37 -35.02 27.62 37.77
N ARG A 38 -36.32 27.32 37.85
CA ARG A 38 -37.07 27.37 39.11
C ARG A 38 -36.52 26.38 40.13
N TYR A 39 -36.32 25.12 39.75
CA TYR A 39 -35.81 24.09 40.64
C TYR A 39 -34.51 24.50 41.37
N GLU A 40 -33.56 25.08 40.63
CA GLU A 40 -32.28 25.51 41.20
C GLU A 40 -32.41 26.78 42.06
N LEU A 41 -33.28 27.72 41.69
CA LEU A 41 -33.52 28.94 42.47
C LEU A 41 -34.33 28.65 43.75
N ASP A 42 -35.28 27.72 43.70
CA ASP A 42 -36.10 27.28 44.85
C ASP A 42 -35.22 26.70 45.97
N GLY A 43 -34.07 26.10 45.62
CA GLY A 43 -33.08 25.62 46.58
C GLY A 43 -32.50 26.71 47.49
N ALA A 44 -32.64 28.00 47.14
CA ALA A 44 -32.24 29.11 47.99
C ALA A 44 -33.15 29.27 49.23
N GLY A 45 -34.41 28.83 49.12
CA GLY A 45 -35.46 29.07 50.12
C GLY A 45 -35.86 30.55 50.24
N GLU A 46 -35.62 31.36 49.21
CA GLU A 46 -35.91 32.80 49.15
C GLU A 46 -36.85 33.10 47.98
N GLU A 47 -37.77 34.05 48.13
CA GLU A 47 -38.66 34.46 47.03
C GLU A 47 -37.89 35.18 45.92
N TYR A 48 -38.26 34.90 44.67
CA TYR A 48 -37.72 35.56 43.49
C TYR A 48 -38.82 35.89 42.48
N SER A 49 -38.58 36.93 41.69
CA SER A 49 -39.60 37.50 40.80
C SER A 49 -39.70 36.75 39.46
N GLN A 50 -40.89 36.74 38.83
CA GLN A 50 -41.05 36.16 37.49
C GLN A 50 -40.13 36.82 36.47
N GLU A 51 -39.93 38.14 36.59
CA GLU A 51 -39.05 38.90 35.70
C GLU A 51 -37.58 38.46 35.82
N LEU A 52 -37.18 37.82 36.93
CA LEU A 52 -35.86 37.19 37.03
C LEU A 52 -35.78 35.92 36.19
N VAL A 53 -36.78 35.06 36.27
CA VAL A 53 -36.87 33.84 35.46
C VAL A 53 -36.88 34.20 33.97
N ASP A 54 -37.69 35.18 33.58
CA ASP A 54 -37.77 35.64 32.19
C ASP A 54 -36.44 36.23 31.70
N PHE A 55 -35.72 36.96 32.55
CA PHE A 55 -34.38 37.46 32.25
C PHE A 55 -33.40 36.31 31.98
N ILE A 56 -33.38 35.28 32.84
CA ILE A 56 -32.50 34.12 32.67
C ILE A 56 -32.80 33.42 31.35
N LEU A 57 -34.07 33.14 31.06
CA LEU A 57 -34.46 32.41 29.85
C LEU A 57 -34.24 33.21 28.57
N ARG A 58 -34.35 34.54 28.61
CA ARG A 58 -34.22 35.39 27.42
C ARG A 58 -32.79 35.85 27.15
N ASP A 59 -32.12 36.34 28.19
CA ASP A 59 -30.88 37.13 28.07
C ASP A 59 -29.69 36.52 28.85
N GLY A 60 -29.90 35.50 29.69
CA GLY A 60 -28.93 35.06 30.70
C GLY A 60 -28.77 33.55 30.84
N ARG A 61 -29.01 32.76 29.78
CA ARG A 61 -28.92 31.30 29.85
C ARG A 61 -27.49 30.86 30.11
N LYS A 62 -26.52 31.47 29.44
CA LYS A 62 -25.09 31.16 29.63
C LYS A 62 -24.62 31.63 30.99
N LEU A 63 -25.01 32.84 31.40
CA LEU A 63 -24.71 33.37 32.73
C LEU A 63 -25.18 32.45 33.84
N PHE A 64 -26.40 31.90 33.73
CA PHE A 64 -26.95 30.97 34.70
C PHE A 64 -26.11 29.70 34.84
N VAL A 65 -25.71 29.10 33.71
CA VAL A 65 -24.86 27.91 33.71
C VAL A 65 -23.47 28.23 34.25
N ILE A 66 -22.85 29.34 33.83
CA ILE A 66 -21.52 29.77 34.30
C ILE A 66 -21.54 30.02 35.81
N ALA A 67 -22.57 30.67 36.33
CA ALA A 67 -22.74 30.89 37.76
C ALA A 67 -22.88 29.56 38.49
N GLY A 68 -23.80 28.68 38.06
CA GLY A 68 -23.98 27.36 38.67
C GLY A 68 -22.70 26.51 38.70
N LEU A 69 -21.90 26.56 37.63
CA LEU A 69 -20.59 25.89 37.56
C LEU A 69 -19.55 26.52 38.50
N ALA A 70 -19.60 27.83 38.71
CA ALA A 70 -18.65 28.53 39.56
C ALA A 70 -18.88 28.25 41.06
N ASP A 71 -20.14 28.15 41.49
CA ASP A 71 -20.53 27.85 42.87
C ASP A 71 -21.94 27.22 42.90
N GLN A 72 -22.02 25.99 43.39
CA GLN A 72 -23.25 25.20 43.45
C GLN A 72 -24.21 25.66 44.57
N ASN A 73 -23.88 26.72 45.32
CA ASN A 73 -24.75 27.24 46.37
C ASN A 73 -26.00 27.95 45.78
N PRO A 74 -27.22 27.42 45.97
CA PRO A 74 -28.45 27.99 45.39
C PRO A 74 -28.72 29.44 45.80
N ARG A 75 -28.44 29.81 47.07
CA ARG A 75 -28.60 31.19 47.53
C ARG A 75 -27.66 32.14 46.83
N TRP A 76 -26.44 31.70 46.57
CA TRP A 76 -25.48 32.52 45.83
C TRP A 76 -25.90 32.63 44.37
N LEU A 77 -26.31 31.54 43.73
CA LEU A 77 -26.80 31.53 42.34
C LEU A 77 -27.95 32.52 42.17
N LEU A 78 -28.93 32.50 43.08
CA LEU A 78 -30.04 33.45 43.09
C LEU A 78 -29.56 34.90 43.18
N LYS A 79 -28.71 35.22 44.18
CA LYS A 79 -28.17 36.57 44.36
C LYS A 79 -27.33 37.03 43.16
N ALA A 80 -26.54 36.14 42.56
CA ALA A 80 -25.74 36.42 41.38
C ALA A 80 -26.61 36.74 40.16
N MET A 81 -27.67 35.96 39.91
CA MET A 81 -28.61 36.23 38.81
C MET A 81 -29.40 37.51 39.02
N GLN A 82 -29.83 37.81 40.26
CA GLN A 82 -30.45 39.09 40.59
C GLN A 82 -29.51 40.25 40.32
N TYR A 83 -28.22 40.10 40.68
CA TYR A 83 -27.20 41.10 40.43
C TYR A 83 -26.98 41.33 38.93
N PHE A 84 -26.85 40.26 38.13
CA PHE A 84 -26.70 40.39 36.67
C PHE A 84 -27.90 41.11 36.04
N LYS A 85 -29.13 40.75 36.42
CA LYS A 85 -30.35 41.41 35.96
C LYS A 85 -30.39 42.90 36.33
N GLN A 86 -30.11 43.24 37.59
CA GLN A 86 -30.14 44.62 38.08
C GLN A 86 -29.15 45.52 37.34
N ASN A 87 -27.98 44.98 36.97
CA ASN A 87 -26.94 45.70 36.27
C ASN A 87 -27.03 45.58 34.73
N GLY A 88 -28.05 44.88 34.21
CA GLY A 88 -28.22 44.68 32.77
C GLY A 88 -27.11 43.86 32.11
N PHE A 89 -26.37 43.04 32.87
CA PHE A 89 -25.29 42.20 32.36
C PHE A 89 -25.88 40.92 31.75
N LYS A 90 -25.81 40.80 30.43
CA LYS A 90 -26.44 39.71 29.66
C LYS A 90 -25.38 38.78 29.08
N ASP A 91 -25.81 37.66 28.49
CA ASP A 91 -24.94 36.73 27.77
C ASP A 91 -24.10 37.44 26.68
N SER A 92 -24.61 38.54 26.10
CA SER A 92 -23.89 39.36 25.11
C SER A 92 -22.71 40.16 25.67
N GLU A 93 -22.63 40.33 26.99
CA GLU A 93 -21.56 41.07 27.69
C GLU A 93 -20.46 40.14 28.25
N LEU A 94 -20.56 38.84 27.99
CA LEU A 94 -19.53 37.84 28.31
C LEU A 94 -18.26 38.03 27.45
N SER A 95 -17.22 37.22 27.71
CA SER A 95 -15.82 37.44 27.30
C SER A 95 -15.10 38.46 28.20
N VAL A 96 -15.12 38.19 29.51
CA VAL A 96 -14.55 39.07 30.55
C VAL A 96 -13.20 38.52 31.08
N GLU A 97 -12.11 39.26 30.93
CA GLU A 97 -10.79 38.84 31.41
C GLU A 97 -10.57 39.12 32.91
N VAL A 98 -9.72 38.31 33.55
CA VAL A 98 -9.25 38.55 34.93
C VAL A 98 -8.16 39.62 34.92
N GLY A 99 -8.51 40.86 35.26
CA GLY A 99 -7.56 41.98 35.41
C GLY A 99 -7.77 43.13 34.43
N ALA A 100 -8.38 42.90 33.28
CA ALA A 100 -9.03 43.96 32.51
C ALA A 100 -10.41 44.20 33.15
N PRO A 101 -10.71 45.39 33.70
CA PRO A 101 -11.97 45.60 34.39
C PRO A 101 -13.12 45.30 33.42
N PRO A 102 -13.95 44.25 33.64
CA PRO A 102 -15.22 44.15 32.92
C PRO A 102 -15.93 45.44 33.22
N LYS A 103 -16.18 46.26 32.20
CA LYS A 103 -16.56 47.68 32.34
C LYS A 103 -17.69 47.92 33.36
N TYR A 104 -18.48 46.88 33.65
CA TYR A 104 -19.60 46.94 34.57
C TYR A 104 -19.56 45.93 35.74
N LEU A 105 -18.81 44.82 35.68
CA LEU A 105 -19.00 43.75 36.66
C LEU A 105 -18.09 43.83 37.90
N VAL A 106 -16.87 44.38 37.78
CA VAL A 106 -15.82 44.22 38.83
C VAL A 106 -15.01 45.51 39.04
N LYS A 107 -15.53 46.69 38.65
CA LYS A 107 -14.84 47.97 38.93
C LYS A 107 -14.55 48.21 40.42
N GLY A 108 -15.21 47.48 41.33
CA GLY A 108 -14.96 47.57 42.78
C GLY A 108 -13.98 46.54 43.37
N LEU A 109 -13.59 45.46 42.65
CA LEU A 109 -12.96 44.30 43.31
C LEU A 109 -11.46 44.13 43.03
N LEU A 110 -10.92 44.79 42.01
CA LEU A 110 -9.49 44.69 41.65
C LEU A 110 -8.79 46.03 41.46
N THR A 111 -9.47 47.07 40.98
CA THR A 111 -8.92 48.43 41.00
C THR A 111 -9.20 48.99 42.39
N GLY A 112 -8.19 49.07 43.25
CA GLY A 112 -8.28 49.61 44.61
C GLY A 112 -8.67 51.10 44.69
N SER A 113 -9.57 51.58 43.84
CA SER A 113 -10.23 52.86 44.00
C SER A 113 -11.16 52.80 45.21
N GLU A 114 -10.98 53.72 46.14
CA GLU A 114 -11.61 53.79 47.47
C GLU A 114 -13.15 54.00 47.46
N GLU A 115 -13.81 53.90 46.31
CA GLU A 115 -15.27 53.76 46.28
C GLU A 115 -15.63 52.36 46.79
N ARG A 116 -15.82 52.28 48.11
CA ARG A 116 -16.29 51.10 48.84
C ARG A 116 -17.38 50.42 48.00
N PRO A 117 -17.18 49.15 47.56
CA PRO A 117 -18.26 48.36 47.02
C PRO A 117 -19.42 48.43 48.02
N THR A 118 -20.63 48.72 47.55
CA THR A 118 -21.82 48.62 48.39
C THR A 118 -21.77 47.27 49.15
N GLN A 119 -22.17 47.23 50.43
CA GLN A 119 -22.11 45.99 51.24
C GLN A 119 -22.67 44.75 50.50
N SER A 120 -23.67 44.98 49.64
CA SER A 120 -24.25 44.00 48.73
C SER A 120 -23.25 43.32 47.78
N ASN A 121 -22.21 44.02 47.30
CA ASN A 121 -21.29 43.48 46.30
C ASN A 121 -20.24 42.53 46.89
N SER A 122 -19.79 42.79 48.13
CA SER A 122 -18.83 41.92 48.83
C SER A 122 -19.44 40.59 49.30
N GLU A 123 -20.75 40.53 49.53
CA GLU A 123 -21.43 39.28 49.86
C GLU A 123 -21.51 38.32 48.65
N ILE A 124 -21.72 38.88 47.45
CA ILE A 124 -21.89 38.09 46.22
C ILE A 124 -20.52 37.71 45.66
N TRP A 125 -19.61 38.67 45.52
CA TRP A 125 -18.36 38.48 44.79
C TRP A 125 -17.15 38.44 45.72
N SER A 126 -16.60 37.25 45.93
CA SER A 126 -15.22 37.09 46.43
C SER A 126 -14.24 37.05 45.25
N LYS A 127 -12.95 37.35 45.50
CA LYS A 127 -11.90 37.19 44.46
C LYS A 127 -11.90 35.78 43.85
N SER A 128 -12.16 34.76 44.67
CA SER A 128 -12.24 33.36 44.21
C SER A 128 -13.45 33.12 43.31
N ARG A 129 -14.64 33.59 43.69
CA ARG A 129 -15.85 33.45 42.87
C ARG A 129 -15.76 34.20 41.54
N ALA A 130 -15.26 35.43 41.57
CA ALA A 130 -15.03 36.20 40.36
C ALA A 130 -14.05 35.48 39.42
N ALA A 131 -12.92 34.98 39.95
CA ALA A 131 -11.96 34.20 39.17
C ALA A 131 -12.59 32.90 38.60
N LYS A 132 -13.42 32.19 39.38
CA LYS A 132 -14.13 31.01 38.89
C LYS A 132 -15.12 31.34 37.77
N VAL A 133 -15.96 32.38 37.91
CA VAL A 133 -16.88 32.81 36.84
C VAL A 133 -16.11 33.17 35.57
N CYS A 134 -15.03 33.96 35.70
CA CYS A 134 -14.17 34.30 34.56
C CYS A 134 -13.48 33.07 33.94
N SER A 135 -13.14 32.05 34.73
CA SER A 135 -12.54 30.82 34.21
C SER A 135 -13.58 29.89 33.56
N MET A 136 -14.76 29.76 34.17
CA MET A 136 -15.82 28.83 33.74
C MET A 136 -16.55 29.33 32.50
N GLN A 137 -16.52 30.64 32.21
CA GLN A 137 -17.16 31.20 31.02
C GLN A 137 -16.70 30.50 29.73
N TRP A 138 -15.42 30.11 29.64
CA TRP A 138 -14.86 29.49 28.44
C TRP A 138 -15.39 28.08 28.19
N LYS A 139 -15.91 27.39 29.22
CA LYS A 139 -16.65 26.13 29.06
C LYS A 139 -18.00 26.31 28.36
N VAL A 140 -18.53 27.54 28.31
CA VAL A 140 -19.89 27.86 27.83
C VAL A 140 -19.85 28.77 26.60
N LEU A 141 -18.83 29.61 26.46
CA LEU A 141 -18.59 30.52 25.33
C LEU A 141 -17.89 29.84 24.16
N VAL A 142 -18.31 28.62 23.82
CA VAL A 142 -17.72 27.88 22.70
C VAL A 142 -18.31 28.38 21.38
N PRO A 143 -17.47 28.77 20.41
CA PRO A 143 -17.96 29.38 19.18
C PRO A 143 -18.77 28.40 18.34
N VAL A 144 -19.74 28.93 17.60
CA VAL A 144 -20.43 28.21 16.52
C VAL A 144 -19.77 28.62 15.21
N LEU A 145 -19.03 27.71 14.60
CA LEU A 145 -18.32 27.96 13.35
C LEU A 145 -19.28 27.91 12.17
N SER A 146 -19.16 28.85 11.24
CA SER A 146 -20.06 28.96 10.10
C SER A 146 -19.33 29.26 8.79
N THR A 147 -19.85 28.67 7.71
CA THR A 147 -19.38 28.86 6.33
C THR A 147 -19.64 30.26 5.77
N GLU A 148 -20.54 31.04 6.37
CA GLU A 148 -20.81 32.43 5.95
C GLU A 148 -19.71 33.40 6.39
N LYS A 149 -19.00 33.07 7.47
CA LYS A 149 -17.96 33.94 8.04
C LYS A 149 -16.58 33.51 7.55
N ALA A 150 -15.91 34.43 6.85
CA ALA A 150 -14.58 34.18 6.26
C ALA A 150 -13.55 33.79 7.32
N ASN A 151 -13.54 34.50 8.44
CA ASN A 151 -12.60 34.25 9.52
C ASN A 151 -13.10 34.69 10.90
N TYR A 152 -12.52 34.10 11.95
CA TYR A 152 -12.74 34.46 13.35
C TYR A 152 -11.43 34.90 14.01
N ASP A 153 -11.54 35.80 14.98
CA ASP A 153 -10.47 36.13 15.91
C ASP A 153 -10.87 35.64 17.30
N PHE A 154 -10.14 34.64 17.81
CA PHE A 154 -10.40 34.02 19.10
C PHE A 154 -9.31 34.41 20.11
N GLU A 155 -9.72 34.51 21.36
CA GLU A 155 -8.83 34.73 22.49
C GLU A 155 -8.07 33.44 22.86
N GLY A 156 -6.91 33.60 23.50
CA GLY A 156 -6.06 32.46 23.86
C GLY A 156 -6.70 31.52 24.89
N LEU A 157 -7.67 31.99 25.67
CA LEU A 157 -8.41 31.20 26.67
C LEU A 157 -9.69 30.54 26.11
N ALA A 158 -10.12 30.91 24.90
CA ALA A 158 -11.34 30.39 24.32
C ALA A 158 -11.22 28.88 24.02
N THR A 159 -12.15 28.10 24.55
CA THR A 159 -12.35 26.69 24.19
C THR A 159 -12.96 26.61 22.79
N LEU A 160 -12.38 25.77 21.93
CA LEU A 160 -12.86 25.57 20.56
C LEU A 160 -13.62 24.25 20.45
N PRO A 161 -14.61 24.13 19.56
CA PRO A 161 -15.45 22.94 19.44
C PRO A 161 -14.78 21.84 18.61
N PHE A 162 -13.56 21.45 18.97
CA PHE A 162 -12.75 20.49 18.22
C PHE A 162 -12.36 19.30 19.10
N THR A 163 -12.88 18.12 18.77
CA THR A 163 -12.39 16.86 19.32
C THR A 163 -11.34 16.32 18.36
N MET A 164 -10.12 16.09 18.84
CA MET A 164 -8.98 15.74 17.97
C MET A 164 -9.00 14.24 17.70
N LEU A 165 -9.00 13.85 16.43
CA LEU A 165 -8.89 12.45 16.02
C LEU A 165 -7.43 12.05 15.78
N GLN A 166 -6.67 12.88 15.05
CA GLN A 166 -5.25 12.64 14.76
C GLN A 166 -4.53 13.90 14.29
N THR A 167 -3.20 13.89 14.41
CA THR A 167 -2.31 14.88 13.78
C THR A 167 -1.61 14.23 12.57
N VAL A 168 -1.62 14.90 11.42
CA VAL A 168 -1.00 14.41 10.19
C VAL A 168 0.22 15.26 9.84
N ASN A 169 1.41 14.66 9.94
CA ASN A 169 2.69 15.31 9.62
C ASN A 169 2.96 15.48 8.11
N GLY A 170 1.95 15.31 7.26
CA GLY A 170 2.08 15.34 5.79
C GLY A 170 1.95 16.73 5.15
N GLY A 171 1.61 17.77 5.92
CA GLY A 171 1.32 19.13 5.42
C GLY A 171 2.54 19.97 5.02
N GLY A 172 3.59 19.40 4.40
CA GLY A 172 4.79 20.15 4.02
C GLY A 172 5.57 20.77 5.20
N ALA A 173 6.73 21.36 4.93
CA ALA A 173 7.63 21.89 5.96
C ALA A 173 7.08 23.09 6.77
N PHE A 174 5.93 23.64 6.36
CA PHE A 174 5.42 24.93 6.85
C PHE A 174 3.97 24.86 7.36
N SER A 175 3.42 23.66 7.57
CA SER A 175 2.12 23.54 8.20
C SER A 175 1.93 22.22 8.94
N THR A 176 1.01 22.22 9.90
CA THR A 176 0.54 21.00 10.56
C THR A 176 -0.96 20.89 10.33
N VAL A 177 -1.42 19.71 9.94
CA VAL A 177 -2.85 19.45 9.70
C VAL A 177 -3.38 18.54 10.80
N TYR A 178 -4.49 18.94 11.40
CA TYR A 178 -5.20 18.19 12.43
C TYR A 178 -6.53 17.72 11.86
N GLN A 179 -6.84 16.44 12.04
CA GLN A 179 -8.19 15.92 11.80
C GLN A 179 -9.01 16.09 13.07
N VAL A 180 -10.16 16.77 12.95
CA VAL A 180 -11.03 17.07 14.08
C VAL A 180 -12.49 16.77 13.77
N GLU A 181 -13.29 16.55 14.80
CA GLU A 181 -14.75 16.56 14.75
C GLU A 181 -15.29 17.83 15.39
N ILE A 182 -16.38 18.34 14.83
CA ILE A 182 -17.13 19.47 15.38
C ILE A 182 -18.53 18.96 15.69
N GLN A 183 -18.97 19.17 16.93
CA GLN A 183 -20.31 18.78 17.36
C GLN A 183 -21.40 19.56 16.61
N GLU A 184 -22.55 18.93 16.38
CA GLU A 184 -23.64 19.47 15.55
C GLU A 184 -24.11 20.86 16.05
N GLY A 185 -24.11 21.09 17.37
CA GLY A 185 -24.48 22.38 17.97
C GLY A 185 -23.52 23.54 17.64
N HIS A 186 -22.28 23.23 17.22
CA HIS A 186 -21.19 24.19 17.03
C HIS A 186 -20.74 24.36 15.57
N PHE A 187 -21.44 23.76 14.62
CA PHE A 187 -21.22 23.98 13.20
C PHE A 187 -22.51 24.43 12.51
N LYS A 188 -22.40 25.40 11.59
CA LYS A 188 -23.54 25.86 10.78
C LYS A 188 -23.11 26.12 9.35
N ASP A 189 -23.78 25.45 8.43
CA ASP A 189 -23.65 25.71 7.01
C ASP A 189 -25.02 26.01 6.39
N PRO A 190 -25.41 27.31 6.32
CA PRO A 190 -26.72 27.73 5.80
C PRO A 190 -26.94 27.40 4.32
N SER A 191 -25.88 27.13 3.57
CA SER A 191 -25.95 26.82 2.14
C SER A 191 -26.37 25.39 1.83
N ARG A 192 -26.43 24.50 2.84
CA ARG A 192 -26.72 23.08 2.67
C ARG A 192 -27.69 22.56 3.72
N SER A 193 -28.35 21.45 3.41
CA SER A 193 -29.15 20.72 4.39
C SER A 193 -28.25 20.10 5.46
N ARG A 194 -28.75 19.94 6.69
CA ARG A 194 -27.97 19.36 7.80
C ARG A 194 -27.39 17.98 7.50
N SER A 195 -28.10 17.18 6.71
CA SER A 195 -27.64 15.85 6.28
C SER A 195 -26.40 15.87 5.39
N GLU A 196 -26.06 17.01 4.80
CA GLU A 196 -24.93 17.18 3.88
C GLU A 196 -23.70 17.82 4.54
N TRP A 197 -23.76 18.06 5.85
CA TRP A 197 -22.64 18.64 6.59
C TRP A 197 -21.51 17.62 6.76
N PRO A 198 -20.24 18.05 6.60
CA PRO A 198 -19.10 17.18 6.88
C PRO A 198 -19.08 16.80 8.37
N LYS A 199 -18.77 15.53 8.65
CA LYS A 199 -18.61 15.04 10.03
C LYS A 199 -17.22 15.31 10.59
N THR A 200 -16.23 15.30 9.70
CA THR A 200 -14.82 15.48 10.01
C THR A 200 -14.23 16.63 9.21
N PHE A 201 -13.31 17.36 9.84
CA PHE A 201 -12.74 18.59 9.34
C PHE A 201 -11.21 18.53 9.39
N ALA A 202 -10.57 19.26 8.49
CA ALA A 202 -9.13 19.47 8.48
C ALA A 202 -8.82 20.87 9.03
N VAL A 203 -8.09 20.97 10.14
CA VAL A 203 -7.57 22.23 10.66
C VAL A 203 -6.10 22.34 10.28
N LYS A 204 -5.76 23.22 9.33
CA LYS A 204 -4.38 23.48 8.88
C LYS A 204 -3.82 24.66 9.66
N LYS A 205 -2.84 24.41 10.54
CA LYS A 205 -2.04 25.43 11.22
C LYS A 205 -0.89 25.86 10.31
N ILE A 206 -0.81 27.16 10.01
CA ILE A 206 0.28 27.74 9.24
C ILE A 206 1.48 27.97 10.16
N ILE A 207 2.66 27.48 9.78
CA ILE A 207 3.91 27.65 10.52
C ILE A 207 4.82 28.55 9.68
N PRO A 208 4.92 29.86 10.01
CA PRO A 208 5.84 30.75 9.32
C PRO A 208 7.29 30.30 9.57
N PRO A 209 8.12 30.13 8.52
CA PRO A 209 9.51 29.70 8.68
C PRO A 209 10.40 30.77 9.31
N ASP A 210 10.08 32.03 9.08
CA ASP A 210 10.82 33.19 9.57
C ASP A 210 9.88 34.38 9.83
N GLU A 211 10.43 35.41 10.46
CA GLU A 211 9.70 36.62 10.84
C GLU A 211 9.20 37.43 9.64
N THR A 212 9.90 37.37 8.50
CA THR A 212 9.48 38.08 7.29
C THR A 212 8.23 37.46 6.69
N GLU A 213 8.19 36.13 6.62
CA GLU A 213 7.03 35.39 6.14
C GLU A 213 5.88 35.46 7.16
N ARG A 214 6.17 35.49 8.47
CA ARG A 214 5.16 35.77 9.51
C ARG A 214 4.49 37.12 9.27
N GLN A 215 5.24 38.19 9.06
CA GLN A 215 4.69 39.52 8.80
C GLN A 215 3.85 39.54 7.52
N ARG A 216 4.28 38.78 6.50
CA ARG A 216 3.52 38.62 5.25
C ARG A 216 2.20 37.90 5.49
N ILE A 217 2.21 36.74 6.15
CA ILE A 217 1.01 35.98 6.51
C ILE A 217 0.05 36.85 7.31
N THR A 218 0.55 37.58 8.30
CA THR A 218 -0.23 38.54 9.11
C THR A 218 -0.98 39.55 8.24
N ASN A 219 -0.33 40.05 7.19
CA ASN A 219 -0.90 41.06 6.30
C ASN A 219 -1.79 40.47 5.19
N THR A 220 -1.64 39.19 4.82
CA THR A 220 -2.33 38.60 3.65
C THR A 220 -3.36 37.53 3.99
N TRP A 221 -3.30 36.89 5.15
CA TRP A 221 -4.13 35.74 5.51
C TRP A 221 -5.63 36.03 5.45
N ALA A 222 -6.06 37.23 5.87
CA ALA A 222 -7.47 37.61 5.79
C ALA A 222 -7.97 37.68 4.33
N ASN A 223 -7.13 38.18 3.41
CA ASN A 223 -7.43 38.20 1.98
C ASN A 223 -7.41 36.80 1.36
N GLU A 224 -6.53 35.92 1.84
CA GLU A 224 -6.47 34.52 1.43
C GLU A 224 -7.74 33.76 1.87
N ALA A 225 -8.15 33.91 3.13
CA ALA A 225 -9.41 33.35 3.65
C ALA A 225 -10.63 33.86 2.87
N GLU A 226 -10.65 35.15 2.53
CA GLU A 226 -11.73 35.72 1.71
C GLU A 226 -11.69 35.21 0.26
N THR A 227 -10.50 35.00 -0.32
CA THR A 227 -10.35 34.37 -1.65
C THR A 227 -10.86 32.94 -1.66
N LEU A 228 -10.48 32.15 -0.64
CA LEU A 228 -10.97 30.78 -0.42
C LEU A 228 -12.50 30.76 -0.28
N ARG A 229 -13.07 31.69 0.51
CA ARG A 229 -14.52 31.83 0.66
C ARG A 229 -15.22 32.17 -0.66
N LYS A 230 -14.65 33.08 -1.47
CA LYS A 230 -15.18 33.41 -2.80
C LYS A 230 -15.16 32.21 -3.75
N MET A 231 -14.16 31.34 -3.66
CA MET A 231 -14.11 30.11 -4.48
C MET A 231 -15.25 29.15 -4.15
N ASN A 232 -15.68 29.06 -2.88
CA ASN A 232 -16.84 28.24 -2.50
C ASN A 232 -18.14 28.65 -3.22
N VAL A 233 -18.30 29.94 -3.58
CA VAL A 233 -19.51 30.46 -4.23
C VAL A 233 -19.74 29.84 -5.61
N ARG A 234 -18.69 29.33 -6.28
CA ARG A 234 -18.85 28.63 -7.56
C ARG A 234 -19.48 27.24 -7.42
N HIS A 235 -19.59 26.72 -6.18
CA HIS A 235 -20.17 25.41 -5.86
C HIS A 235 -19.64 24.26 -6.74
N LYS A 236 -18.34 24.29 -7.06
CA LYS A 236 -17.69 23.23 -7.84
C LYS A 236 -17.25 22.09 -6.93
N GLU A 237 -17.70 20.88 -7.25
CA GLU A 237 -17.46 19.67 -6.45
C GLU A 237 -15.95 19.36 -6.30
N HIS A 238 -15.15 19.69 -7.32
CA HIS A 238 -13.72 19.36 -7.41
C HIS A 238 -12.79 20.46 -6.86
N ILE A 239 -13.32 21.44 -6.13
CA ILE A 239 -12.52 22.39 -5.34
C ILE A 239 -12.66 21.99 -3.87
N LEU A 240 -11.54 21.83 -3.15
CA LEU A 240 -11.57 21.51 -1.73
C LEU A 240 -12.36 22.59 -0.98
N ARG A 241 -13.39 22.16 -0.27
CA ARG A 241 -14.29 23.09 0.40
C ARG A 241 -13.61 23.77 1.58
N PHE A 242 -13.48 25.08 1.49
CA PHE A 242 -13.12 25.92 2.62
C PHE A 242 -14.31 26.03 3.58
N ILE A 243 -14.08 25.89 4.87
CA ILE A 243 -15.14 25.99 5.88
C ILE A 243 -15.11 27.37 6.52
N THR A 244 -13.99 27.71 7.16
CA THR A 244 -13.74 29.03 7.74
C THR A 244 -12.26 29.12 8.07
N ALA A 245 -11.82 30.27 8.56
CA ALA A 245 -10.48 30.46 9.08
C ALA A 245 -10.57 31.04 10.50
N PHE A 246 -9.53 30.85 11.31
CA PHE A 246 -9.46 31.58 12.58
C PHE A 246 -8.03 31.85 13.00
N THR A 247 -7.90 32.84 13.88
CA THR A 247 -6.64 33.18 14.50
C THR A 247 -6.78 33.19 16.01
N ARG A 248 -5.73 32.79 16.73
CA ARG A 248 -5.67 32.85 18.20
C ARG A 248 -4.24 32.99 18.72
N PRO A 249 -4.01 33.61 19.89
CA PRO A 249 -2.77 33.49 20.62
C PRO A 249 -2.55 32.04 21.08
N ASP A 250 -1.36 31.49 20.84
CA ASP A 250 -0.92 30.21 21.40
C ASP A 250 -0.16 30.46 22.71
N VAL A 251 -0.16 29.49 23.63
CA VAL A 251 0.48 29.63 24.94
C VAL A 251 1.98 29.85 24.78
N GLY A 252 2.48 31.01 25.22
CA GLY A 252 3.91 31.34 25.17
C GLY A 252 4.42 31.76 23.79
N SER A 253 3.54 31.98 22.81
CA SER A 253 3.94 32.45 21.48
C SER A 253 3.01 33.55 20.96
N GLU A 254 3.40 34.16 19.86
CA GLU A 254 2.52 35.05 19.12
C GLU A 254 1.30 34.32 18.55
N ARG A 255 0.44 35.11 17.92
CA ARG A 255 -0.80 34.68 17.29
C ARG A 255 -0.54 33.72 16.11
N SER A 256 -1.28 32.62 16.11
CA SER A 256 -1.26 31.57 15.10
C SER A 256 -2.44 31.71 14.13
N TYR A 257 -2.26 31.17 12.92
CA TYR A 257 -3.21 31.30 11.80
C TYR A 257 -3.66 29.91 11.35
N TYR A 258 -4.98 29.71 11.25
CA TYR A 258 -5.59 28.42 10.96
C TYR A 258 -6.60 28.54 9.81
N LEU A 259 -6.57 27.55 8.93
CA LEU A 259 -7.57 27.36 7.88
C LEU A 259 -8.32 26.05 8.14
N VAL A 260 -9.63 26.07 8.03
CA VAL A 260 -10.50 24.90 8.24
C VAL A 260 -11.10 24.47 6.91
N PHE A 261 -10.96 23.20 6.58
CA PHE A 261 -11.49 22.59 5.36
C PHE A 261 -12.32 21.35 5.71
N GLU A 262 -13.08 20.84 4.74
CA GLU A 262 -13.57 19.47 4.80
C GLU A 262 -12.39 18.47 4.83
N TRP A 263 -12.55 17.34 5.52
CA TRP A 263 -11.50 16.32 5.61
C TRP A 263 -11.50 15.38 4.41
N ALA A 264 -10.35 15.24 3.75
CA ALA A 264 -10.12 14.28 2.67
C ALA A 264 -9.80 12.89 3.25
N ASP A 265 -10.82 12.06 3.42
CA ASP A 265 -10.72 10.75 4.07
C ASP A 265 -9.97 9.68 3.25
N GLY A 266 -9.63 9.96 1.99
CA GLY A 266 -8.82 9.13 1.11
C GLY A 266 -7.32 9.48 1.07
N GLY A 267 -6.93 10.67 1.56
CA GLY A 267 -5.56 11.20 1.42
C GLY A 267 -5.40 12.07 0.16
N CYS A 268 -4.22 12.07 -0.47
CA CYS A 268 -3.95 12.71 -1.75
C CYS A 268 -3.87 11.71 -2.92
N LEU A 269 -3.65 12.19 -4.15
CA LEU A 269 -3.54 11.33 -5.33
C LEU A 269 -2.37 10.34 -5.24
N ASN A 270 -1.26 10.72 -4.60
CA ASN A 270 -0.15 9.78 -4.32
C ASN A 270 -0.59 8.66 -3.36
N ASP A 271 -1.43 8.98 -2.37
CA ASP A 271 -2.00 7.98 -1.48
C ASP A 271 -2.96 7.07 -2.23
N LEU A 272 -3.73 7.60 -3.19
CA LEU A 272 -4.59 6.79 -4.05
C LEU A 272 -3.77 5.78 -4.87
N PHE A 273 -2.66 6.21 -5.49
CA PHE A 273 -1.77 5.31 -6.23
C PHE A 273 -1.16 4.25 -5.32
N THR A 274 -0.70 4.64 -4.13
CA THR A 274 -0.05 3.73 -3.18
C THR A 274 -1.03 2.71 -2.58
N LYS A 275 -2.26 3.15 -2.27
CA LYS A 275 -3.31 2.29 -1.69
C LYS A 275 -3.97 1.39 -2.74
N ASN A 276 -3.96 1.81 -4.01
CA ASN A 276 -4.43 1.03 -5.15
C ASN A 276 -3.28 0.82 -6.15
N PRO A 277 -2.26 0.00 -5.81
CA PRO A 277 -1.04 -0.10 -6.60
C PRO A 277 -1.24 -0.75 -7.97
N SER A 278 -2.30 -1.55 -8.15
CA SER A 278 -2.64 -2.20 -9.42
C SER A 278 -4.14 -2.04 -9.71
N PRO A 279 -4.61 -0.86 -10.18
CA PRO A 279 -6.03 -0.67 -10.48
C PRO A 279 -6.48 -1.60 -11.62
N ILE A 280 -7.70 -2.12 -11.53
CA ILE A 280 -8.29 -2.90 -12.62
C ILE A 280 -8.88 -1.93 -13.65
N LEU A 281 -8.26 -1.78 -14.82
CA LEU A 281 -8.85 -0.99 -15.91
C LEU A 281 -10.14 -1.67 -16.35
N THR A 282 -11.22 -0.96 -16.10
CA THR A 282 -12.56 -1.27 -16.55
C THR A 282 -13.09 -0.04 -17.25
N ALA A 283 -14.02 -0.17 -18.19
CA ALA A 283 -14.62 1.00 -18.81
C ALA A 283 -15.29 1.90 -17.75
N THR A 284 -15.85 1.32 -16.69
CA THR A 284 -16.35 2.04 -15.51
C THR A 284 -15.27 2.86 -14.82
N LEU A 285 -14.09 2.27 -14.54
CA LEU A 285 -12.98 3.00 -13.94
C LEU A 285 -12.48 4.12 -14.85
N VAL A 286 -12.29 3.85 -16.15
CA VAL A 286 -11.86 4.86 -17.12
C VAL A 286 -12.86 6.01 -17.18
N LYS A 287 -14.16 5.70 -17.21
CA LYS A 287 -15.25 6.68 -17.20
C LYS A 287 -15.26 7.51 -15.92
N GLU A 288 -15.12 6.87 -14.76
CA GLU A 288 -15.06 7.59 -13.49
C GLU A 288 -13.81 8.48 -13.41
N VAL A 289 -12.64 7.98 -13.80
CA VAL A 289 -11.41 8.79 -13.86
C VAL A 289 -11.58 9.97 -14.82
N ALA A 290 -12.10 9.75 -16.03
CA ALA A 290 -12.38 10.82 -16.98
C ALA A 290 -13.35 11.86 -16.40
N THR A 291 -14.37 11.41 -15.66
CA THR A 291 -15.30 12.29 -14.94
C THR A 291 -14.58 13.12 -13.88
N GLN A 292 -13.68 12.50 -13.10
CA GLN A 292 -12.85 13.22 -12.14
C GLN A 292 -11.94 14.24 -12.82
N LEU A 293 -11.30 13.89 -13.93
CA LEU A 293 -10.43 14.79 -14.72
C LEU A 293 -11.21 15.97 -15.30
N LEU A 294 -12.41 15.74 -15.84
CA LEU A 294 -13.31 16.77 -16.30
C LEU A 294 -13.66 17.72 -15.14
N GLY A 295 -13.99 17.16 -13.99
CA GLY A 295 -14.24 17.89 -12.76
C GLY A 295 -13.09 18.81 -12.32
N LEU A 296 -11.86 18.28 -12.32
CA LEU A 296 -10.65 19.06 -12.03
C LEU A 296 -10.44 20.18 -13.08
N ALA A 297 -10.69 19.91 -14.35
CA ALA A 297 -10.60 20.91 -15.41
C ALA A 297 -11.66 22.03 -15.23
N GLU A 298 -12.88 21.69 -14.83
CA GLU A 298 -13.91 22.66 -14.51
C GLU A 298 -13.56 23.52 -13.30
N ALA A 299 -12.94 22.93 -12.28
CA ALA A 299 -12.41 23.65 -11.12
C ALA A 299 -11.39 24.70 -11.57
N LEU A 300 -10.39 24.31 -12.38
CA LEU A 300 -9.38 25.24 -12.91
C LEU A 300 -10.00 26.33 -13.79
N LYS A 301 -10.99 25.98 -14.63
CA LYS A 301 -11.70 26.97 -15.44
C LYS A 301 -12.41 28.00 -14.56
N ALA A 302 -13.14 27.55 -13.55
CA ALA A 302 -13.89 28.44 -12.66
C ALA A 302 -12.96 29.39 -11.88
N THR A 303 -11.79 28.92 -11.44
CA THR A 303 -10.81 29.77 -10.76
C THR A 303 -10.09 30.71 -11.72
N HIS A 304 -9.73 30.26 -12.92
CA HIS A 304 -9.14 31.10 -13.95
C HIS A 304 -10.04 32.25 -14.41
N GLU A 305 -11.36 32.03 -14.46
CA GLU A 305 -12.38 33.07 -14.73
C GLU A 305 -12.47 34.10 -13.61
N LEU A 306 -12.12 33.73 -12.37
CA LEU A 306 -11.96 34.63 -11.23
C LEU A 306 -10.57 35.27 -11.16
N GLU A 307 -9.74 35.05 -12.19
CA GLU A 307 -8.33 35.45 -12.24
C GLU A 307 -7.45 34.84 -11.14
N ILE A 308 -7.91 33.74 -10.54
CA ILE A 308 -7.19 32.96 -9.54
C ILE A 308 -6.45 31.81 -10.24
N ARG A 309 -5.17 31.67 -9.94
CA ARG A 309 -4.25 30.68 -10.54
C ARG A 309 -3.63 29.89 -9.40
N HIS A 310 -3.52 28.59 -9.50
CA HIS A 310 -3.04 27.75 -8.41
C HIS A 310 -1.53 27.84 -8.24
N GLY A 311 -0.76 27.62 -9.31
CA GLY A 311 0.70 27.73 -9.32
C GLY A 311 1.47 26.59 -8.64
N ASP A 312 0.80 25.52 -8.19
CA ASP A 312 1.42 24.38 -7.50
C ASP A 312 0.56 23.10 -7.64
N ILE A 313 0.07 22.83 -8.84
CA ILE A 313 -0.69 21.60 -9.10
C ILE A 313 0.30 20.43 -9.15
N LYS A 314 0.07 19.45 -8.29
CA LYS A 314 0.84 18.20 -8.21
C LYS A 314 -0.02 17.13 -7.54
N PRO A 315 0.33 15.83 -7.65
CA PRO A 315 -0.47 14.76 -7.05
C PRO A 315 -0.72 14.95 -5.54
N GLY A 316 0.25 15.52 -4.80
CA GLY A 316 0.10 15.81 -3.37
C GLY A 316 -0.96 16.87 -3.03
N ASN A 317 -1.31 17.76 -3.97
CA ASN A 317 -2.31 18.82 -3.78
C ASN A 317 -3.68 18.45 -4.37
N ILE A 318 -3.82 17.25 -4.94
CA ILE A 318 -5.11 16.70 -5.38
C ILE A 318 -5.57 15.73 -4.31
N LEU A 319 -6.59 16.13 -3.54
CA LEU A 319 -7.11 15.38 -2.41
C LEU A 319 -8.19 14.40 -2.86
N HIS A 320 -8.22 13.24 -2.20
CA HIS A 320 -9.10 12.12 -2.51
C HIS A 320 -10.15 11.94 -1.40
N PHE A 321 -11.41 11.94 -1.80
CA PHE A 321 -12.56 11.60 -0.97
C PHE A 321 -13.03 10.21 -1.35
N LYS A 322 -13.18 9.33 -0.37
CA LYS A 322 -13.37 7.90 -0.60
C LYS A 322 -14.62 7.58 -1.45
N PRO A 323 -14.61 6.41 -2.11
CA PRO A 323 -15.76 5.85 -2.80
C PRO A 323 -17.05 5.91 -1.98
N THR A 324 -18.15 6.28 -2.64
CA THR A 324 -19.51 6.17 -2.08
C THR A 324 -20.24 5.01 -2.77
N LYS A 325 -21.50 4.73 -2.40
CA LYS A 325 -22.29 3.67 -3.08
C LYS A 325 -22.41 3.86 -4.60
N ASN A 326 -22.18 5.07 -5.11
CA ASN A 326 -22.39 5.46 -6.50
C ASN A 326 -21.09 5.75 -7.27
N SER A 327 -19.92 5.67 -6.64
CA SER A 327 -18.62 5.88 -7.31
C SER A 327 -17.58 4.91 -6.76
N ILE A 328 -16.91 4.18 -7.64
CA ILE A 328 -15.84 3.23 -7.29
C ILE A 328 -14.51 3.90 -6.99
N ILE A 329 -14.23 5.08 -7.56
CA ILE A 329 -12.99 5.81 -7.28
C ILE A 329 -13.18 6.89 -6.23
N GLY A 330 -14.39 7.41 -6.01
CA GLY A 330 -14.64 8.57 -5.16
C GLY A 330 -14.38 9.90 -5.88
N THR A 331 -14.20 10.98 -5.12
CA THR A 331 -14.09 12.34 -5.68
C THR A 331 -12.67 12.90 -5.50
N LEU A 332 -12.08 13.43 -6.57
CA LEU A 332 -10.81 14.16 -6.54
C LEU A 332 -11.06 15.67 -6.46
N LYS A 333 -10.41 16.35 -5.52
CA LYS A 333 -10.56 17.81 -5.33
C LYS A 333 -9.21 18.51 -5.27
N ILE A 334 -9.09 19.67 -5.90
CA ILE A 334 -7.88 20.51 -5.82
C ILE A 334 -7.86 21.23 -4.47
N GLY A 335 -6.80 21.00 -3.70
CA GLY A 335 -6.53 21.63 -2.41
C GLY A 335 -5.23 22.42 -2.39
N ASP A 336 -4.91 22.99 -1.23
CA ASP A 336 -3.70 23.80 -0.98
C ASP A 336 -3.48 25.00 -1.92
N TRP A 337 -4.46 25.90 -1.93
CA TRP A 337 -4.43 27.17 -2.67
C TRP A 337 -3.48 28.22 -2.06
N GLY A 338 -2.51 27.84 -1.23
CA GLY A 338 -1.64 28.79 -0.50
C GLY A 338 -0.73 29.65 -1.41
N LEU A 339 -0.46 29.19 -2.64
CA LEU A 339 0.22 29.98 -3.66
C LEU A 339 -0.74 30.73 -4.61
N ALA A 340 -2.05 30.59 -4.40
CA ALA A 340 -3.03 31.17 -5.29
C ALA A 340 -3.06 32.70 -5.17
N LYS A 341 -2.89 33.39 -6.30
CA LYS A 341 -2.86 34.85 -6.36
C LYS A 341 -4.05 35.39 -7.15
N TYR A 342 -4.72 36.39 -6.57
CA TYR A 342 -5.79 37.19 -7.19
C TYR A 342 -5.18 38.52 -7.64
N HIS A 343 -5.04 38.85 -8.94
CA HIS A 343 -4.59 40.20 -9.36
C HIS A 343 -4.59 40.46 -10.89
N PRO A 344 -4.81 41.72 -11.28
CA PRO A 344 -4.02 42.35 -12.35
C PRO A 344 -2.75 43.08 -11.88
N GLU A 345 -2.65 43.55 -10.63
CA GLU A 345 -1.60 44.53 -10.21
C GLU A 345 -0.47 44.09 -9.24
N ALA A 346 -0.60 43.11 -8.34
CA ALA A 346 0.51 42.76 -7.39
C ALA A 346 1.58 41.81 -7.95
N THR A 347 2.04 42.11 -9.16
CA THR A 347 3.08 41.35 -9.87
C THR A 347 4.51 41.70 -9.41
N VAL A 348 4.71 42.82 -8.70
CA VAL A 348 6.05 43.34 -8.40
C VAL A 348 6.78 42.57 -7.28
N LEU A 349 6.09 41.87 -6.38
CA LEU A 349 6.70 41.32 -5.16
C LEU A 349 7.43 39.96 -5.30
N ARG A 350 7.66 39.44 -6.52
CA ARG A 350 8.68 38.36 -6.71
C ARG A 350 10.05 38.90 -7.18
N LEU A 351 10.20 40.22 -7.36
CA LEU A 351 11.47 40.84 -7.78
C LEU A 351 12.54 40.92 -6.69
N LYS A 352 12.22 40.69 -5.40
CA LYS A 352 13.25 40.63 -4.36
C LYS A 352 13.92 39.26 -4.36
N LYS A 353 15.07 39.19 -5.06
CA LYS A 353 16.09 38.13 -4.97
C LYS A 353 16.19 37.61 -3.52
N GLY A 354 15.98 36.31 -3.31
CA GLY A 354 16.31 35.63 -2.06
C GLY A 354 15.16 34.95 -1.31
N GLN A 355 13.89 35.24 -1.61
CA GLN A 355 12.76 34.50 -1.03
C GLN A 355 12.47 33.25 -1.87
N HIS A 356 13.38 32.29 -1.82
CA HIS A 356 13.20 30.95 -2.36
C HIS A 356 12.57 30.09 -1.26
N THR A 357 11.38 29.54 -1.51
CA THR A 357 10.83 28.48 -0.67
C THR A 357 11.79 27.28 -0.74
N ASP A 358 12.33 26.85 0.40
CA ASP A 358 13.24 25.70 0.52
C ASP A 358 12.59 24.34 0.20
N THR A 359 11.37 24.33 -0.37
CA THR A 359 10.74 23.15 -0.99
C THR A 359 11.27 22.81 -2.39
N ARG A 360 12.46 23.31 -2.77
CA ARG A 360 13.13 22.96 -4.05
C ARG A 360 13.23 21.45 -4.28
N PHE A 361 13.24 20.63 -3.22
CA PHE A 361 13.54 19.21 -3.36
C PHE A 361 12.39 18.33 -3.87
N GLY A 362 11.20 18.85 -4.19
CA GLY A 362 10.15 18.00 -4.79
C GLY A 362 9.08 18.69 -5.64
N THR A 363 8.93 20.01 -5.56
CA THR A 363 7.83 20.72 -6.25
C THR A 363 8.18 21.14 -7.68
N THR A 364 9.47 21.29 -7.98
CA THR A 364 9.97 21.79 -9.29
C THR A 364 9.67 20.86 -10.47
N VAL A 365 9.38 19.59 -10.21
CA VAL A 365 9.12 18.57 -11.25
C VAL A 365 7.92 18.92 -12.13
N TYR A 366 6.90 19.55 -11.55
CA TYR A 366 5.64 19.91 -12.23
C TYR A 366 5.63 21.35 -12.77
N GLU A 367 6.74 22.07 -12.64
CA GLU A 367 6.87 23.45 -13.14
C GLU A 367 6.99 23.46 -14.68
N PRO A 368 6.43 24.47 -15.34
CA PRO A 368 6.53 24.62 -16.79
C PRO A 368 7.80 25.41 -17.21
N PRO A 369 8.26 25.28 -18.46
CA PRO A 369 9.51 25.87 -18.94
C PRO A 369 9.57 27.41 -18.88
N GLU A 370 8.43 28.09 -18.98
CA GLU A 370 8.39 29.56 -18.89
C GLU A 370 8.84 30.13 -17.53
N VAL A 371 8.91 29.31 -16.47
CA VAL A 371 9.44 29.73 -15.15
C VAL A 371 10.93 30.08 -15.22
N GLU A 372 11.66 29.38 -16.09
CA GLU A 372 13.10 29.53 -16.28
C GLU A 372 13.43 30.43 -17.49
N LEU A 373 12.62 30.37 -18.55
CA LEU A 373 12.85 31.14 -19.78
C LEU A 373 12.25 32.56 -19.79
N GLY A 374 11.24 32.86 -18.97
CA GLY A 374 10.52 34.14 -19.03
C GLY A 374 11.26 35.33 -18.39
N GLU A 375 11.27 36.49 -19.07
CA GLU A 375 11.81 37.76 -18.52
C GLU A 375 11.00 38.25 -17.29
N VAL A 376 9.72 37.87 -17.19
CA VAL A 376 8.83 38.22 -16.09
C VAL A 376 8.14 36.95 -15.57
N LYS A 377 8.45 36.55 -14.32
CA LYS A 377 7.90 35.38 -13.62
C LYS A 377 6.43 35.55 -13.18
N LEU A 378 5.57 35.93 -14.11
CA LEU A 378 4.12 35.97 -13.93
C LEU A 378 3.57 34.54 -13.96
N LEU A 379 2.83 34.13 -12.92
CA LEU A 379 2.07 32.87 -12.95
C LEU A 379 1.02 33.00 -14.06
N SER A 380 1.15 32.27 -15.16
CA SER A 380 0.17 32.25 -16.27
C SER A 380 -0.98 31.28 -15.96
N ARG A 381 -2.14 31.40 -16.62
CA ARG A 381 -3.18 30.34 -16.56
C ARG A 381 -2.65 29.03 -17.16
N GLN A 382 -1.71 29.15 -18.10
CA GLN A 382 -1.04 28.05 -18.79
C GLN A 382 -0.08 27.28 -17.88
N TYR A 383 0.36 27.89 -16.78
CA TYR A 383 1.13 27.21 -15.75
C TYR A 383 0.35 26.01 -15.22
N ASP A 384 -0.88 26.27 -14.76
CA ASP A 384 -1.77 25.25 -14.21
C ASP A 384 -2.10 24.16 -15.24
N ILE A 385 -2.19 24.52 -16.53
CA ILE A 385 -2.45 23.57 -17.62
C ILE A 385 -1.28 22.61 -17.87
N TRP A 386 -0.04 23.09 -17.76
CA TRP A 386 1.13 22.21 -17.85
C TRP A 386 1.18 21.25 -16.66
N SER A 387 1.04 21.79 -15.44
CA SER A 387 1.12 20.99 -14.23
C SER A 387 0.03 19.93 -14.15
N ILE A 388 -1.21 20.23 -14.55
CA ILE A 388 -2.26 19.20 -14.66
C ILE A 388 -1.98 18.22 -15.80
N GLY A 389 -1.31 18.63 -16.88
CA GLY A 389 -0.82 17.73 -17.93
C GLY A 389 0.15 16.67 -17.42
N CYS A 390 1.10 17.07 -16.57
CA CYS A 390 2.01 16.13 -15.89
C CYS A 390 1.24 15.14 -15.01
N VAL A 391 0.26 15.63 -14.25
CA VAL A 391 -0.59 14.78 -13.40
C VAL A 391 -1.42 13.79 -14.22
N ILE A 392 -2.03 14.24 -15.32
CA ILE A 392 -2.84 13.36 -16.19
C ILE A 392 -1.97 12.26 -16.79
N LEU A 393 -0.73 12.57 -17.20
CA LEU A 393 0.21 11.55 -17.67
C LEU A 393 0.48 10.48 -16.61
N GLU A 394 0.75 10.90 -15.36
CA GLU A 394 0.94 9.95 -14.26
C GLU A 394 -0.32 9.13 -13.97
N ILE A 395 -1.53 9.71 -14.11
CA ILE A 395 -2.80 8.97 -13.97
C ILE A 395 -2.95 7.91 -15.08
N ILE A 396 -2.58 8.23 -16.32
CA ILE A 396 -2.58 7.24 -17.43
C ILE A 396 -1.61 6.11 -17.10
N ILE A 397 -0.38 6.44 -16.68
CA ILE A 397 0.63 5.43 -16.30
C ILE A 397 0.12 4.56 -15.14
N TRP A 398 -0.52 5.16 -14.13
CA TRP A 398 -1.12 4.41 -13.02
C TRP A 398 -2.24 3.47 -13.48
N LEU A 399 -3.10 3.93 -14.40
CA LEU A 399 -4.19 3.12 -14.94
C LEU A 399 -3.69 1.92 -15.76
N VAL A 400 -2.59 2.08 -16.50
CA VAL A 400 -2.05 1.05 -17.39
C VAL A 400 -1.06 0.13 -16.68
N TYR A 401 -0.19 0.68 -15.84
CA TYR A 401 0.95 -0.03 -15.23
C TYR A 401 0.98 0.00 -13.69
N GLY A 402 -0.02 0.60 -13.06
CA GLY A 402 -0.07 0.72 -11.61
C GLY A 402 0.95 1.69 -11.01
N ASN A 403 1.03 1.70 -9.68
CA ASN A 403 1.95 2.57 -8.92
C ASN A 403 3.43 2.24 -9.20
N GLN A 404 3.74 0.98 -9.53
CA GLN A 404 5.09 0.61 -9.92
C GLN A 404 5.51 1.29 -11.23
N GLY A 405 4.60 1.33 -12.22
CA GLY A 405 4.83 2.08 -13.45
C GLY A 405 5.08 3.57 -13.20
N VAL A 406 4.30 4.19 -12.32
CA VAL A 406 4.51 5.60 -11.92
C VAL A 406 5.88 5.80 -11.28
N ASN A 407 6.30 4.89 -10.40
CA ASN A 407 7.61 4.96 -9.76
C ASN A 407 8.76 4.77 -10.75
N ASN A 408 8.65 3.83 -11.68
CA ASN A 408 9.63 3.61 -12.74
C ASN A 408 9.76 4.86 -13.62
N PHE A 409 8.63 5.41 -14.08
CA PHE A 409 8.62 6.65 -14.84
C PHE A 409 9.28 7.82 -14.09
N ARG A 410 8.94 8.01 -12.82
CA ARG A 410 9.56 9.06 -11.98
C ARG A 410 11.07 8.85 -11.83
N LEU A 411 11.54 7.61 -11.68
CA LEU A 411 12.97 7.29 -11.60
C LEU A 411 13.69 7.58 -12.93
N ASP A 412 13.08 7.22 -14.05
CA ASP A 412 13.66 7.45 -15.38
C ASP A 412 13.79 8.95 -15.68
N VAL A 413 12.76 9.74 -15.36
CA VAL A 413 12.79 11.21 -15.49
C VAL A 413 13.92 11.81 -14.66
N GLN A 414 14.13 11.36 -13.42
CA GLN A 414 15.21 11.84 -12.55
C GLN A 414 16.62 11.49 -13.06
N GLY A 415 16.74 10.51 -13.96
CA GLY A 415 17.99 10.04 -14.53
C GLY A 415 19.01 9.56 -13.50
N SER A 416 20.28 9.48 -13.91
CA SER A 416 21.36 8.85 -13.13
C SER A 416 21.66 9.55 -11.79
N TYR A 417 21.37 10.84 -11.66
CA TYR A 417 21.64 11.61 -10.44
C TYR A 417 20.51 11.55 -9.41
N ARG A 418 19.36 10.92 -9.74
CA ARG A 418 18.16 10.83 -8.90
C ARG A 418 17.73 12.18 -8.30
N GLN A 419 17.90 13.26 -9.07
CA GLN A 419 17.49 14.60 -8.66
C GLN A 419 16.11 14.90 -9.26
N PRO A 420 15.21 15.60 -8.54
CA PRO A 420 13.92 16.01 -9.08
C PRO A 420 14.15 16.98 -10.24
N VAL A 421 13.94 16.51 -11.46
CA VAL A 421 14.05 17.33 -12.68
C VAL A 421 12.67 17.57 -13.28
N PRO A 422 12.41 18.75 -13.89
CA PRO A 422 11.17 19.01 -14.62
C PRO A 422 11.00 18.10 -15.82
N TYR A 423 9.77 18.02 -16.36
CA TYR A 423 9.48 17.23 -17.58
C TYR A 423 10.05 17.85 -18.86
N TYR A 424 10.72 19.00 -18.77
CA TYR A 424 11.40 19.68 -19.87
C TYR A 424 12.92 19.75 -19.64
N THR A 425 13.66 19.96 -20.71
CA THR A 425 15.07 20.36 -20.68
C THR A 425 15.25 21.67 -21.45
N ILE A 426 16.29 22.42 -21.09
CA ILE A 426 16.70 23.63 -21.80
C ILE A 426 17.95 23.33 -22.62
N GLU A 427 17.90 23.70 -23.90
CA GLU A 427 19.05 23.65 -24.80
C GLU A 427 19.55 25.07 -25.08
N GLU A 428 20.86 25.27 -25.00
CA GLU A 428 21.50 26.51 -25.46
C GLU A 428 21.65 26.45 -26.99
N VAL A 429 20.95 27.33 -27.70
CA VAL A 429 21.08 27.47 -29.15
C VAL A 429 22.09 28.57 -29.45
N ASP A 430 23.22 28.20 -30.06
CA ASP A 430 24.30 29.12 -30.45
C ASP A 430 23.99 29.79 -31.81
N ASP A 431 23.07 30.75 -31.79
CA ASP A 431 22.65 31.51 -33.00
C ASP A 431 23.19 32.95 -33.00
N GLY A 432 24.37 33.18 -32.40
CA GLY A 432 25.02 34.50 -32.31
C GLY A 432 24.34 35.50 -31.36
N LYS A 433 23.18 35.15 -30.80
CA LYS A 433 22.57 35.73 -29.60
C LYS A 433 21.98 34.56 -28.82
N VAL A 434 22.67 34.10 -27.77
CA VAL A 434 22.25 32.94 -26.96
C VAL A 434 20.77 33.05 -26.61
N LYS A 435 19.94 32.19 -27.21
CA LYS A 435 18.54 32.03 -26.85
C LYS A 435 18.37 30.60 -26.37
N ALA A 436 18.18 30.44 -25.06
CA ALA A 436 17.77 29.18 -24.46
C ALA A 436 16.40 28.77 -25.01
N LYS A 437 16.27 27.53 -25.49
CA LYS A 437 15.01 26.95 -25.96
C LYS A 437 14.67 25.73 -25.13
N ALA A 438 13.45 25.67 -24.60
CA ALA A 438 12.97 24.49 -23.91
C ALA A 438 12.43 23.45 -24.90
N LYS A 439 12.55 22.17 -24.52
CA LYS A 439 11.90 21.03 -25.16
C LYS A 439 11.43 20.03 -24.10
N LEU A 440 10.49 19.16 -24.45
CA LEU A 440 10.10 18.06 -23.56
C LEU A 440 11.29 17.09 -23.39
N GLN A 441 11.43 16.50 -22.22
CA GLN A 441 12.45 15.48 -22.01
C GLN A 441 12.21 14.27 -22.90
N LYS A 442 13.28 13.72 -23.47
CA LYS A 442 13.24 12.53 -24.33
C LYS A 442 12.59 11.33 -23.63
N VAL A 443 12.89 11.14 -22.34
CA VAL A 443 12.29 10.06 -21.53
C VAL A 443 10.77 10.20 -21.46
N VAL A 444 10.24 11.42 -21.30
CA VAL A 444 8.79 11.67 -21.25
C VAL A 444 8.14 11.38 -22.61
N GLU A 445 8.82 11.74 -23.71
CA GLU A 445 8.37 11.39 -25.06
C GLU A 445 8.36 9.86 -25.28
N GLU A 446 9.44 9.18 -24.92
CA GLU A 446 9.61 7.72 -25.01
C GLU A 446 8.55 6.97 -24.22
N TRP A 447 8.24 7.41 -22.99
CA TRP A 447 7.15 6.84 -22.21
C TRP A 447 5.79 7.04 -22.87
N MET A 448 5.50 8.23 -23.40
CA MET A 448 4.25 8.44 -24.13
C MET A 448 4.19 7.61 -25.43
N ASP A 449 5.31 7.36 -26.11
CA ASP A 449 5.35 6.49 -27.29
C ASP A 449 5.11 5.03 -26.89
N PHE A 450 5.77 4.57 -25.83
CA PHE A 450 5.60 3.24 -25.28
C PHE A 450 4.15 2.98 -24.83
N ILE A 451 3.54 3.91 -24.11
CA ILE A 451 2.13 3.82 -23.71
C ILE A 451 1.22 3.79 -24.94
N ALA A 452 1.52 4.57 -25.99
CA ALA A 452 0.70 4.61 -27.20
C ALA A 452 0.72 3.30 -28.01
N GLU A 453 1.72 2.43 -27.79
CA GLU A 453 1.77 1.09 -28.38
C GLU A 453 0.88 0.08 -27.64
N GLU A 454 0.39 0.41 -26.44
CA GLU A 454 -0.52 -0.44 -25.69
C GLU A 454 -1.90 -0.49 -26.36
N PRO A 455 -2.51 -1.68 -26.54
CA PRO A 455 -3.83 -1.80 -27.16
C PRO A 455 -4.92 -0.98 -26.47
N VAL A 456 -4.80 -0.74 -25.15
CA VAL A 456 -5.75 0.05 -24.37
C VAL A 456 -5.58 1.56 -24.54
N CYS A 457 -4.49 2.00 -25.16
CA CYS A 457 -4.15 3.40 -25.44
C CYS A 457 -3.98 3.69 -26.94
N ASP A 458 -4.42 2.78 -27.81
CA ASP A 458 -4.49 3.03 -29.25
C ASP A 458 -5.37 4.27 -29.51
N GLY A 459 -5.06 5.04 -30.55
CA GLY A 459 -5.55 6.42 -30.75
C GLY A 459 -7.08 6.59 -30.79
N ASP A 460 -7.83 5.50 -31.00
CA ASP A 460 -9.28 5.45 -31.01
C ASP A 460 -9.92 5.04 -29.66
N THR A 461 -9.10 4.84 -28.62
CA THR A 461 -9.55 4.50 -27.26
C THR A 461 -9.63 5.75 -26.37
N ALA A 462 -10.43 5.69 -25.30
CA ALA A 462 -10.53 6.77 -24.33
C ALA A 462 -9.17 7.17 -23.73
N LEU A 463 -8.30 6.20 -23.42
CA LEU A 463 -6.96 6.47 -22.90
C LEU A 463 -6.02 6.98 -24.00
N GLY A 464 -6.15 6.47 -25.23
CA GLY A 464 -5.39 6.97 -26.36
C GLY A 464 -5.71 8.42 -26.68
N GLU A 465 -6.99 8.80 -26.68
CA GLU A 465 -7.41 10.20 -26.82
C GLU A 465 -6.90 11.08 -25.67
N LEU A 466 -6.93 10.57 -24.43
CA LEU A 466 -6.41 11.28 -23.26
C LEU A 466 -4.89 11.47 -23.34
N LEU A 467 -4.15 10.45 -23.80
CA LEU A 467 -2.71 10.54 -24.05
C LEU A 467 -2.39 11.52 -25.18
N LEU A 468 -3.19 11.51 -26.25
CA LEU A 468 -3.08 12.47 -27.34
C LEU A 468 -3.34 13.91 -26.87
N LEU A 469 -4.30 14.11 -25.97
CA LEU A 469 -4.57 15.40 -25.33
C LEU A 469 -3.36 15.90 -24.54
N VAL A 470 -2.77 15.04 -23.69
CA VAL A 470 -1.55 15.35 -22.94
C VAL A 470 -0.43 15.79 -23.89
N ARG A 471 -0.14 14.96 -24.90
CA ARG A 471 0.95 15.16 -25.87
C ARG A 471 0.78 16.42 -26.72
N LYS A 472 -0.42 16.64 -27.27
CA LYS A 472 -0.65 17.67 -28.29
C LYS A 472 -1.06 19.02 -27.73
N GLU A 473 -1.47 19.08 -26.46
CA GLU A 473 -2.10 20.29 -25.92
C GLU A 473 -1.75 20.68 -24.49
N LEU A 474 -1.38 19.74 -23.61
CA LEU A 474 -1.07 20.06 -22.22
C LEU A 474 0.44 20.23 -22.02
N LEU A 475 1.24 19.23 -22.42
CA LEU A 475 2.70 19.25 -22.36
C LEU A 475 3.31 19.91 -23.60
N VAL A 476 2.78 21.09 -23.97
CA VAL A 476 3.25 21.89 -25.11
C VAL A 476 4.11 23.05 -24.60
N VAL A 477 5.34 23.15 -25.12
CA VAL A 477 6.30 24.19 -24.74
C VAL A 477 5.92 25.56 -25.34
N GLU A 478 5.42 25.61 -26.57
CA GLU A 478 5.09 26.86 -27.25
C GLU A 478 3.83 27.54 -26.67
N LEU A 479 3.96 28.83 -26.32
CA LEU A 479 2.86 29.68 -25.83
C LEU A 479 2.36 30.65 -26.94
N PRO A 480 1.07 31.04 -26.94
CA PRO A 480 0.52 31.99 -27.91
C PRO A 480 1.25 33.35 -27.89
N PRO A 481 1.52 33.98 -29.05
CA PRO A 481 2.34 35.20 -29.16
C PRO A 481 1.77 36.43 -28.43
N ASN A 482 0.47 36.44 -28.12
CA ASN A 482 -0.20 37.59 -27.48
C ASN A 482 -0.19 37.53 -25.94
N MET A 483 0.44 36.53 -25.32
CA MET A 483 0.59 36.48 -23.85
C MET A 483 1.96 37.00 -23.43
N GLY A 484 2.02 38.31 -23.19
CA GLY A 484 3.24 38.99 -22.71
C GLY A 484 3.37 40.45 -23.14
N GLN A 485 2.57 40.92 -24.12
CA GLN A 485 2.51 42.34 -24.43
C GLN A 485 1.75 43.08 -23.32
N THR A 486 2.55 43.60 -22.41
CA THR A 486 2.25 44.69 -21.49
C THR A 486 1.21 45.63 -22.09
N VAL A 487 0.03 45.73 -21.47
CA VAL A 487 -0.75 46.96 -21.55
C VAL A 487 0.19 48.03 -20.99
N TYR A 488 0.91 48.72 -21.87
CA TYR A 488 1.63 49.92 -21.51
C TYR A 488 0.56 50.89 -21.04
N VAL A 489 0.38 50.98 -19.72
CA VAL A 489 -0.39 52.04 -19.07
C VAL A 489 0.40 53.32 -19.28
N LYS A 490 0.29 53.89 -20.48
CA LYS A 490 0.76 55.23 -20.78
C LYS A 490 -0.19 56.19 -20.07
N ASN A 491 0.30 56.78 -18.97
CA ASN A 491 -0.14 58.03 -18.36
C ASN A 491 -1.66 58.27 -18.44
N TRP A 492 -2.42 57.63 -17.55
CA TRP A 492 -3.83 57.96 -17.37
C TRP A 492 -3.95 59.15 -16.42
N GLU A 493 -4.14 60.34 -17.01
CA GLU A 493 -4.89 61.41 -16.36
C GLU A 493 -6.37 61.04 -16.32
N MET A 494 -6.99 61.18 -15.15
CA MET A 494 -8.39 60.84 -14.87
C MET A 494 -9.35 61.59 -15.83
N GLY A 495 -10.01 60.85 -16.72
CA GLY A 495 -11.13 61.40 -17.49
C GLY A 495 -11.67 60.47 -18.57
N SER A 496 -12.81 59.84 -18.30
CA SER A 496 -13.78 59.23 -19.25
C SER A 496 -13.30 58.09 -20.18
N LEU A 497 -13.88 56.90 -19.96
CA LEU A 497 -13.72 55.66 -20.73
C LEU A 497 -14.40 55.72 -22.13
N PRO A 498 -13.68 55.43 -23.24
CA PRO A 498 -14.32 55.13 -24.52
C PRO A 498 -14.38 53.62 -24.79
N ASN A 499 -15.52 53.19 -25.33
CA ASN A 499 -15.84 51.82 -25.75
C ASN A 499 -14.84 51.25 -26.76
N ILE A 500 -14.16 50.15 -26.40
CA ILE A 500 -13.27 49.40 -27.30
C ILE A 500 -14.03 48.19 -27.85
N SER A 501 -14.40 48.25 -29.13
CA SER A 501 -14.88 47.10 -29.90
C SER A 501 -13.71 46.34 -30.52
N VAL A 502 -13.61 45.04 -30.24
CA VAL A 502 -12.57 44.14 -30.77
C VAL A 502 -12.96 43.69 -32.18
N THR A 503 -12.23 44.14 -33.20
CA THR A 503 -12.36 43.62 -34.58
C THR A 503 -11.44 42.43 -34.80
N ALA A 504 -12.00 41.33 -35.28
CA ALA A 504 -11.29 40.08 -35.59
C ALA A 504 -10.41 40.20 -36.85
N PRO A 505 -9.25 39.53 -36.91
CA PRO A 505 -8.29 39.70 -38.02
C PRO A 505 -8.76 38.98 -39.29
N THR A 506 -8.71 39.69 -40.41
CA THR A 506 -9.03 39.19 -41.74
C THR A 506 -7.92 38.29 -42.30
N ALA A 507 -8.30 37.07 -42.69
CA ALA A 507 -7.43 36.08 -43.29
C ALA A 507 -7.11 36.44 -44.76
N LYS A 508 -5.84 36.73 -45.07
CA LYS A 508 -5.30 36.67 -46.44
C LYS A 508 -3.86 36.17 -46.44
N GLY A 509 -3.70 35.00 -47.07
CA GLY A 509 -2.53 34.55 -47.86
C GLY A 509 -1.16 34.52 -47.20
N ASP A 510 -0.68 33.33 -46.82
CA ASP A 510 0.46 32.72 -47.52
C ASP A 510 0.72 31.26 -47.05
N ARG A 511 1.49 30.55 -47.87
CA ARG A 511 1.57 29.10 -48.05
C ARG A 511 2.09 28.28 -46.84
N PHE A 512 1.46 27.12 -46.63
CA PHE A 512 1.93 25.90 -45.95
C PHE A 512 3.01 26.05 -44.86
N VAL A 513 2.66 26.66 -43.73
CA VAL A 513 3.30 26.39 -42.44
C VAL A 513 2.31 25.55 -41.64
N SER A 514 2.70 24.35 -41.21
CA SER A 514 1.90 23.53 -40.30
C SER A 514 1.42 24.42 -39.14
N PRO A 515 0.12 24.49 -38.82
CA PRO A 515 -0.40 25.46 -37.86
C PRO A 515 0.30 25.25 -36.53
N ARG A 516 1.11 26.22 -36.09
CA ARG A 516 1.79 26.19 -34.79
C ARG A 516 0.74 25.90 -33.72
N ARG A 517 0.91 24.81 -32.98
CA ARG A 517 -0.01 24.38 -31.92
C ARG A 517 0.48 24.94 -30.60
N TYR A 518 -0.40 25.62 -29.89
CA TYR A 518 -0.11 26.25 -28.60
C TYR A 518 -0.73 25.46 -27.46
N ARG A 519 -0.19 25.60 -26.24
CA ARG A 519 -0.75 24.99 -25.03
C ARG A 519 -2.21 25.41 -24.83
N ALA A 520 -3.07 24.45 -24.49
CA ALA A 520 -4.50 24.64 -24.26
C ALA A 520 -4.80 25.61 -23.10
N THR A 521 -6.01 26.15 -23.09
CA THR A 521 -6.60 26.82 -21.92
C THR A 521 -7.44 25.85 -21.10
N SER A 522 -7.82 26.23 -19.88
CA SER A 522 -8.76 25.43 -19.07
C SER A 522 -10.12 25.27 -19.75
N ALA A 523 -10.55 26.23 -20.57
CA ALA A 523 -11.77 26.11 -21.35
C ALA A 523 -11.64 25.06 -22.45
N ASP A 524 -10.50 25.00 -23.14
CA ASP A 524 -10.22 23.98 -24.14
C ASP A 524 -10.14 22.59 -23.51
N LEU A 525 -9.51 22.48 -22.33
CA LEU A 525 -9.42 21.23 -21.57
C LEU A 525 -10.81 20.70 -21.19
N VAL A 526 -11.68 21.55 -20.63
CA VAL A 526 -13.08 21.20 -20.33
C VAL A 526 -13.83 20.79 -21.60
N ALA A 527 -13.70 21.54 -22.69
CA ALA A 527 -14.39 21.23 -23.94
C ALA A 527 -13.94 19.91 -24.59
N LYS A 528 -12.73 19.43 -24.29
CA LYS A 528 -12.21 18.15 -24.81
C LYS A 528 -12.57 16.98 -23.92
N LEU A 529 -12.40 17.12 -22.61
CA LEU A 529 -12.81 16.10 -21.63
C LEU A 529 -14.34 15.94 -21.56
N GLY A 530 -15.08 17.01 -21.87
CA GLY A 530 -16.55 17.01 -21.85
C GLY A 530 -17.21 16.59 -23.16
N ARG A 531 -16.46 16.22 -24.21
CA ARG A 531 -17.10 15.63 -25.40
C ARG A 531 -17.67 14.27 -24.99
N ASP A 532 -18.94 14.05 -25.30
CA ASP A 532 -19.57 12.72 -25.32
C ASP A 532 -18.68 11.67 -26.07
N ASN A 533 -17.86 12.18 -27.00
CA ASN A 533 -16.91 11.47 -27.86
C ASN A 533 -15.59 11.01 -27.21
N LEU A 534 -15.38 10.99 -25.89
CA LEU A 534 -14.23 10.24 -25.32
C LEU A 534 -14.29 8.71 -25.62
N GLY A 535 -15.10 8.27 -26.59
CA GLY A 535 -15.31 6.88 -27.00
C GLY A 535 -16.14 6.06 -26.01
N ILE A 536 -16.62 6.65 -24.91
CA ILE A 536 -17.19 5.90 -23.78
C ILE A 536 -18.68 5.57 -23.99
N LEU A 537 -19.43 6.36 -24.76
CA LEU A 537 -20.90 6.20 -24.86
C LEU A 537 -21.38 5.17 -25.90
N ASP A 538 -20.58 4.82 -26.92
CA ASP A 538 -20.98 3.83 -27.95
C ASP A 538 -20.43 2.41 -27.71
N TYR A 539 -19.86 2.15 -26.53
CA TYR A 539 -19.33 0.83 -26.17
C TYR A 539 -20.23 0.01 -25.23
N GLU A 540 -21.44 0.49 -24.90
CA GLU A 540 -22.40 -0.27 -24.07
C GLU A 540 -22.81 -1.62 -24.70
N ASP A 541 -22.68 -1.77 -26.03
CA ASP A 541 -22.98 -3.03 -26.73
C ASP A 541 -21.77 -3.98 -26.92
N ARG A 542 -20.63 -3.74 -26.26
CA ARG A 542 -19.51 -4.71 -26.24
C ARG A 542 -18.95 -4.91 -24.83
N PRO A 543 -19.46 -5.88 -24.06
CA PRO A 543 -19.00 -6.16 -22.70
C PRO A 543 -17.62 -6.85 -22.61
N ASP A 544 -16.74 -6.69 -23.61
CA ASP A 544 -15.63 -7.63 -23.85
C ASP A 544 -14.23 -7.13 -23.48
N TYR A 545 -14.02 -5.84 -23.16
CA TYR A 545 -12.67 -5.31 -22.85
C TYR A 545 -12.39 -5.05 -21.36
N TYR A 546 -13.22 -5.56 -20.45
CA TYR A 546 -13.15 -5.30 -19.00
C TYR A 546 -11.98 -5.94 -18.23
N TRP A 547 -10.89 -6.34 -18.90
CA TRP A 547 -9.84 -7.11 -18.26
C TRP A 547 -8.48 -6.64 -18.78
N LEU A 548 -7.84 -5.77 -18.01
CA LEU A 548 -6.43 -5.49 -18.22
C LEU A 548 -5.64 -6.78 -18.34
N ILE A 549 -4.73 -6.74 -19.30
CA ILE A 549 -3.49 -7.51 -19.32
C ILE A 549 -2.92 -7.43 -17.89
N PRO A 550 -2.67 -8.55 -17.20
CA PRO A 550 -1.99 -8.52 -15.91
C PRO A 550 -0.78 -7.63 -16.08
N GLY A 551 -0.68 -6.54 -15.31
CA GLY A 551 0.57 -5.79 -15.19
C GLY A 551 1.64 -6.85 -14.96
N VAL A 552 2.57 -6.97 -15.91
CA VAL A 552 3.34 -8.19 -16.16
C VAL A 552 3.81 -8.77 -14.83
N LEU A 553 3.10 -9.77 -14.31
CA LEU A 553 3.60 -10.59 -13.21
C LEU A 553 4.64 -11.47 -13.87
N ASP A 554 5.81 -10.88 -14.13
CA ASP A 554 6.97 -11.65 -14.51
C ASP A 554 7.46 -12.42 -13.28
N ASP A 555 7.98 -13.60 -13.57
CA ASP A 555 8.71 -14.43 -12.61
C ASP A 555 10.22 -14.14 -12.73
N GLU A 556 10.56 -12.92 -13.14
CA GLU A 556 11.94 -12.46 -13.28
C GLU A 556 12.43 -11.88 -11.94
N TRP A 557 13.65 -12.25 -11.55
CA TRP A 557 14.28 -11.74 -10.34
C TRP A 557 15.05 -10.46 -10.66
N GLU A 558 14.62 -9.35 -10.06
CA GLU A 558 15.38 -8.10 -10.06
C GLU A 558 16.36 -8.07 -8.89
N ILE A 559 17.59 -7.63 -9.15
CA ILE A 559 18.61 -7.40 -8.12
C ILE A 559 18.86 -5.90 -8.01
N ARG A 560 18.83 -5.40 -6.78
CA ARG A 560 19.00 -4.00 -6.41
C ARG A 560 20.10 -3.86 -5.37
N THR A 561 20.66 -2.66 -5.31
CA THR A 561 21.72 -2.30 -4.36
C THR A 561 21.18 -1.33 -3.31
N ASP A 562 21.65 -1.45 -2.07
CA ASP A 562 21.26 -0.58 -0.96
C ASP A 562 22.52 -0.08 -0.26
N GLU A 563 23.13 0.95 -0.84
CA GLU A 563 24.43 1.48 -0.40
C GLU A 563 24.37 2.00 1.04
N ARG A 564 23.24 2.59 1.45
CA ARG A 564 23.05 3.09 2.81
C ARG A 564 23.05 1.95 3.83
N PHE A 565 22.31 0.88 3.55
CA PHE A 565 22.32 -0.31 4.40
C PHE A 565 23.69 -0.97 4.42
N ALA A 566 24.29 -1.22 3.26
CA ALA A 566 25.60 -1.87 3.15
C ALA A 566 26.69 -1.09 3.92
N SER A 567 26.71 0.24 3.80
CA SER A 567 27.63 1.11 4.55
C SER A 567 27.40 1.01 6.07
N LYS A 568 26.14 1.00 6.52
CA LYS A 568 25.79 0.82 7.95
C LYS A 568 26.27 -0.54 8.48
N VAL A 569 26.06 -1.62 7.72
CA VAL A 569 26.50 -2.97 8.11
C VAL A 569 28.02 -3.05 8.19
N LEU A 570 28.71 -2.64 7.13
CA LEU A 570 30.18 -2.71 7.06
C LEU A 570 30.85 -1.83 8.12
N SER A 571 30.30 -0.66 8.42
CA SER A 571 30.79 0.19 9.52
C SER A 571 30.59 -0.44 10.89
N HIS A 572 29.45 -1.10 11.14
CA HIS A 572 29.23 -1.86 12.38
C HIS A 572 30.19 -3.04 12.52
N ILE A 573 30.39 -3.81 11.44
CA ILE A 573 31.35 -4.92 11.43
C ILE A 573 32.75 -4.39 11.76
N LYS A 574 33.20 -3.33 11.06
CA LYS A 574 34.51 -2.69 11.29
C LYS A 574 34.68 -2.17 12.72
N ALA A 575 33.61 -1.68 13.36
CA ALA A 575 33.64 -1.23 14.75
C ALA A 575 33.62 -2.37 15.78
N SER A 576 32.99 -3.50 15.46
CA SER A 576 32.86 -4.66 16.36
C SER A 576 34.06 -5.61 16.34
N SER A 577 34.81 -5.65 15.23
CA SER A 577 35.99 -6.50 15.10
C SER A 577 37.20 -5.85 15.78
N ALA A 578 37.82 -6.54 16.75
CA ALA A 578 39.05 -6.08 17.43
C ALA A 578 40.26 -5.93 16.47
N SER A 579 40.14 -6.49 15.27
CA SER A 579 41.07 -6.36 14.15
C SER A 579 40.23 -5.98 12.93
N PRO A 580 40.61 -5.00 12.09
CA PRO A 580 39.98 -4.86 10.77
C PRO A 580 40.07 -6.23 10.10
N PRO A 581 38.99 -6.77 9.50
CA PRO A 581 39.00 -8.12 8.96
C PRO A 581 40.12 -8.21 7.92
N SER A 582 41.27 -8.75 8.32
CA SER A 582 42.46 -8.91 7.49
C SER A 582 42.21 -9.88 6.34
N GLU A 583 41.05 -10.55 6.36
CA GLU A 583 40.57 -11.52 5.38
C GLU A 583 40.30 -10.93 3.98
N PHE A 584 40.26 -9.60 3.82
CA PHE A 584 39.90 -8.97 2.53
C PHE A 584 41.07 -8.41 1.71
N CYS A 585 42.31 -8.51 2.21
CA CYS A 585 43.50 -7.98 1.52
C CYS A 585 44.16 -9.06 0.65
N SER A 586 43.47 -9.53 -0.38
CA SER A 586 44.10 -10.27 -1.48
C SER A 586 44.94 -9.32 -2.35
N PRO A 587 46.12 -9.75 -2.83
CA PRO A 587 46.93 -8.93 -3.72
C PRO A 587 46.20 -8.65 -5.06
N PRO A 588 46.55 -7.56 -5.77
CA PRO A 588 45.99 -7.28 -7.09
C PRO A 588 46.26 -8.43 -8.07
N ALA A 589 45.23 -8.80 -8.83
CA ALA A 589 45.27 -9.90 -9.76
C ALA A 589 46.23 -9.65 -10.94
N LYS A 590 46.92 -10.69 -11.40
CA LYS A 590 47.72 -10.67 -12.62
C LYS A 590 46.80 -10.66 -13.84
N LEU A 591 46.89 -9.60 -14.65
CA LEU A 591 46.05 -9.39 -15.84
C LEU A 591 46.84 -9.43 -17.15
N CYS A 592 46.22 -9.95 -18.22
CA CYS A 592 46.70 -9.75 -19.59
C CYS A 592 46.36 -8.33 -20.09
N ASP A 593 47.02 -7.89 -21.17
CA ASP A 593 46.85 -6.52 -21.69
C ASP A 593 45.45 -6.20 -22.19
N SER A 594 44.68 -7.22 -22.58
CA SER A 594 43.26 -7.07 -22.94
C SER A 594 42.42 -6.76 -21.71
N CYS A 595 42.61 -7.50 -20.62
CA CYS A 595 41.89 -7.31 -19.37
C CYS A 595 42.24 -5.99 -18.68
N LYS A 596 43.50 -5.52 -18.79
CA LYS A 596 43.94 -4.21 -18.29
C LYS A 596 43.25 -3.03 -18.98
N LYS A 597 42.75 -3.22 -20.20
CA LYS A 597 42.05 -2.19 -20.99
C LYS A 597 40.54 -2.14 -20.72
N LEU A 598 40.00 -3.09 -19.95
CA LEU A 598 38.58 -3.09 -19.59
C LEU A 598 38.33 -1.96 -18.59
N ASP A 599 37.54 -0.97 -19.00
CA ASP A 599 37.20 0.18 -18.17
C ASP A 599 35.96 -0.14 -17.31
N PHE A 600 36.20 -0.46 -16.05
CA PHE A 600 35.15 -0.72 -15.05
C PHE A 600 34.56 0.57 -14.45
N PHE A 601 34.87 1.76 -14.98
CA PHE A 601 34.43 3.03 -14.38
C PHE A 601 33.77 4.02 -15.36
N ARG A 602 33.92 3.85 -16.68
CA ARG A 602 33.18 4.66 -17.65
C ARG A 602 31.73 4.17 -17.82
N SER A 603 30.80 5.14 -17.91
CA SER A 603 29.36 4.99 -17.66
C SER A 603 28.55 4.17 -18.67
N LEU A 604 29.11 3.82 -19.83
CA LEU A 604 28.37 3.11 -20.89
C LEU A 604 28.46 1.57 -20.79
N GLY A 605 29.12 1.05 -19.75
CA GLY A 605 29.47 -0.36 -19.69
C GLY A 605 30.49 -0.73 -20.79
N PHE A 606 30.78 -2.01 -20.92
CA PHE A 606 31.60 -2.55 -22.00
C PHE A 606 31.09 -3.91 -22.41
N SER A 607 31.47 -4.34 -23.62
CA SER A 607 31.26 -5.70 -24.08
C SER A 607 32.58 -6.31 -24.49
N VAL A 608 32.84 -7.55 -24.08
CA VAL A 608 34.04 -8.29 -24.44
C VAL A 608 33.69 -9.70 -24.87
N GLU A 609 34.20 -10.11 -26.04
CA GLU A 609 34.01 -11.44 -26.62
C GLU A 609 35.36 -12.17 -26.68
N TYR A 610 35.35 -13.46 -26.33
CA TYR A 610 36.48 -14.36 -26.44
C TYR A 610 36.06 -15.63 -27.18
N SER A 611 36.96 -16.20 -27.99
CA SER A 611 36.81 -17.62 -28.36
C SER A 611 37.21 -18.49 -27.17
N THR A 612 36.56 -19.65 -26.99
CA THR A 612 36.86 -20.56 -25.85
C THR A 612 38.34 -20.93 -25.80
N LYS A 613 38.95 -21.22 -26.96
CA LYS A 613 40.38 -21.55 -27.09
C LYS A 613 41.31 -20.39 -26.72
N ASP A 614 40.93 -19.15 -27.07
CA ASP A 614 41.69 -17.95 -26.66
C ASP A 614 41.61 -17.76 -25.14
N LEU A 615 40.41 -17.95 -24.58
CA LEU A 615 40.18 -17.82 -23.14
C LEU A 615 40.95 -18.88 -22.33
N GLU A 616 40.95 -20.14 -22.78
CA GLU A 616 41.78 -21.23 -22.25
C GLU A 616 43.28 -20.86 -22.25
N THR A 617 43.76 -20.30 -23.36
CA THR A 617 45.17 -19.90 -23.50
C THR A 617 45.52 -18.76 -22.53
N ARG A 618 44.65 -17.75 -22.43
CA ARG A 618 44.84 -16.58 -21.56
C ARG A 618 44.70 -16.89 -20.08
N SER A 619 43.82 -17.84 -19.71
CA SER A 619 43.55 -18.24 -18.32
C SER A 619 44.83 -18.67 -17.58
N LYS A 620 45.81 -19.24 -18.29
CA LYS A 620 47.10 -19.68 -17.73
C LYS A 620 47.94 -18.54 -17.14
N ASN A 621 47.71 -17.29 -17.56
CA ASN A 621 48.53 -16.13 -17.19
C ASN A 621 47.73 -14.90 -16.75
N CYS A 622 46.40 -14.96 -16.78
CA CYS A 622 45.51 -13.86 -16.43
C CYS A 622 44.37 -14.39 -15.56
N GLU A 623 44.35 -13.95 -14.29
CA GLU A 623 43.38 -14.42 -13.30
C GLU A 623 41.94 -14.00 -13.66
N LEU A 624 41.74 -12.82 -14.25
CA LEU A 624 40.42 -12.42 -14.75
C LEU A 624 39.97 -13.30 -15.94
N CYS A 625 40.89 -13.70 -16.82
CA CYS A 625 40.56 -14.65 -17.88
C CYS A 625 40.27 -16.05 -17.34
N ALA A 626 40.92 -16.47 -16.24
CA ALA A 626 40.62 -17.72 -15.56
C ALA A 626 39.21 -17.69 -14.94
N LEU A 627 38.84 -16.57 -14.31
CA LEU A 627 37.47 -16.38 -13.81
C LEU A 627 36.44 -16.39 -14.94
N PHE A 628 36.72 -15.69 -16.06
CA PHE A 628 35.87 -15.74 -17.25
C PHE A 628 35.76 -17.14 -17.84
N LEU A 629 36.85 -17.91 -17.88
CA LEU A 629 36.83 -19.30 -18.37
C LEU A 629 35.93 -20.18 -17.49
N LYS A 630 36.13 -20.15 -16.18
CA LYS A 630 35.32 -20.90 -15.22
C LYS A 630 33.84 -20.53 -15.30
N THR A 631 33.56 -19.24 -15.51
CA THR A 631 32.19 -18.76 -15.73
C THR A 631 31.63 -19.29 -17.06
N ALA A 632 32.40 -19.21 -18.13
CA ALA A 632 32.01 -19.74 -19.44
C ALA A 632 31.71 -21.25 -19.39
N GLU A 633 32.53 -22.05 -18.72
CA GLU A 633 32.30 -23.50 -18.53
C GLU A 633 30.98 -23.80 -17.80
N LYS A 634 30.57 -22.93 -16.87
CA LYS A 634 29.31 -23.06 -16.12
C LYS A 634 28.08 -22.70 -16.97
N TYR A 635 28.18 -21.69 -17.83
CA TYR A 635 27.02 -21.10 -18.53
C TYR A 635 26.93 -21.44 -20.05
N ASP A 636 28.04 -21.76 -20.74
CA ASP A 636 28.07 -22.13 -22.17
C ASP A 636 27.78 -23.63 -22.38
N ARG A 637 26.57 -24.08 -22.05
CA ARG A 637 26.19 -25.50 -22.19
C ARG A 637 26.16 -25.98 -23.66
N ALA A 638 25.99 -25.07 -24.61
CA ALA A 638 25.90 -25.40 -26.03
C ALA A 638 27.28 -25.57 -26.70
N GLY A 639 28.36 -25.14 -26.03
CA GLY A 639 29.70 -25.15 -26.60
C GLY A 639 29.77 -24.29 -27.87
N SER A 640 29.24 -23.07 -27.82
CA SER A 640 29.12 -22.19 -29.00
C SER A 640 30.48 -21.78 -29.60
N GLY A 641 31.57 -22.01 -28.87
CA GLY A 641 32.96 -21.70 -29.25
C GLY A 641 33.33 -20.22 -29.06
N LYS A 642 32.35 -19.36 -28.77
CA LYS A 642 32.52 -17.93 -28.50
C LYS A 642 31.67 -17.51 -27.31
N VAL A 643 32.31 -16.87 -26.34
CA VAL A 643 31.66 -16.41 -25.11
C VAL A 643 31.80 -14.91 -24.97
N ARG A 644 30.71 -14.25 -24.58
CA ARG A 644 30.64 -12.80 -24.46
C ARG A 644 30.18 -12.39 -23.06
N PHE A 645 30.86 -11.40 -22.51
CA PHE A 645 30.54 -10.78 -21.23
C PHE A 645 30.20 -9.31 -21.46
N ASP A 646 29.00 -8.92 -21.06
CA ASP A 646 28.47 -7.57 -21.20
C ASP A 646 28.32 -6.95 -19.81
N ARG A 647 29.04 -5.85 -19.55
CA ARG A 647 28.93 -5.13 -18.28
C ARG A 647 27.68 -4.27 -18.30
N GLU A 648 26.83 -4.50 -17.31
CA GLU A 648 25.67 -3.66 -17.01
C GLU A 648 25.72 -3.29 -15.52
N GLN A 649 25.93 -1.99 -15.24
CA GLN A 649 26.08 -1.48 -13.88
C GLN A 649 27.12 -2.27 -13.06
N SER A 650 26.67 -2.91 -11.98
CA SER A 650 27.44 -3.73 -11.05
C SER A 650 27.56 -5.20 -11.46
N TRP A 651 27.13 -5.58 -12.66
CA TRP A 651 27.10 -6.96 -13.10
C TRP A 651 27.77 -7.15 -14.45
N LEU A 652 28.26 -8.36 -14.70
CA LEU A 652 28.56 -8.86 -16.04
C LEU A 652 27.53 -9.93 -16.38
N ARG A 653 26.82 -9.72 -17.48
CA ARG A 653 25.86 -10.65 -18.05
C ARG A 653 26.49 -11.49 -19.14
N PHE A 654 25.93 -12.68 -19.33
CA PHE A 654 26.38 -13.62 -20.35
C PHE A 654 25.56 -13.44 -21.64
N ASN A 655 26.23 -13.24 -22.78
CA ASN A 655 25.62 -13.16 -24.13
C ASN A 655 24.39 -12.23 -24.26
N ASN A 656 24.60 -10.90 -24.23
CA ASN A 656 23.64 -9.85 -24.63
C ASN A 656 22.31 -9.70 -23.87
N ALA A 657 21.90 -10.63 -23.01
CA ALA A 657 20.74 -10.47 -22.10
C ALA A 657 20.63 -11.60 -21.07
N GLY A 658 21.64 -12.46 -20.92
CA GLY A 658 21.59 -13.55 -19.96
C GLY A 658 21.52 -13.07 -18.51
N PRO A 659 21.33 -14.00 -17.57
CA PRO A 659 21.37 -13.67 -16.15
C PRO A 659 22.72 -13.05 -15.76
N PRO A 660 22.80 -12.28 -14.68
CA PRO A 660 24.07 -11.86 -14.11
C PRO A 660 24.91 -13.10 -13.77
N VAL A 661 26.16 -13.13 -14.24
CA VAL A 661 27.07 -14.27 -14.01
C VAL A 661 28.29 -13.89 -13.16
N LEU A 662 28.66 -12.61 -13.18
CA LEU A 662 29.66 -12.04 -12.26
C LEU A 662 29.13 -10.72 -11.67
N SER A 663 29.56 -10.43 -10.45
CA SER A 663 29.23 -9.21 -9.70
C SER A 663 30.47 -8.35 -9.51
N ILE A 664 30.31 -7.03 -9.55
CA ILE A 664 31.35 -6.03 -9.31
C ILE A 664 31.02 -5.36 -7.98
N CYS A 665 31.86 -5.57 -6.97
CA CYS A 665 31.68 -4.94 -5.67
C CYS A 665 32.96 -4.22 -5.21
N ARG A 666 32.82 -3.29 -4.26
CA ARG A 666 33.94 -2.55 -3.67
C ARG A 666 33.90 -2.59 -2.15
N SER A 667 35.04 -2.27 -1.55
CA SER A 667 35.19 -2.14 -0.10
C SER A 667 34.60 -0.82 0.42
N LEU A 668 34.37 -0.76 1.74
CA LEU A 668 33.90 0.46 2.43
C LEU A 668 34.90 1.63 2.30
N ASP A 669 36.18 1.33 2.20
CA ASP A 669 37.25 2.33 2.13
C ASP A 669 37.45 2.89 0.70
N SER A 670 36.80 2.29 -0.30
CA SER A 670 36.81 2.76 -1.69
C SER A 670 35.83 3.93 -1.88
N ARG A 671 36.11 4.84 -2.82
CA ARG A 671 35.25 6.01 -3.09
C ARG A 671 33.81 5.58 -3.42
N PRO A 672 32.77 6.30 -2.94
CA PRO A 672 31.39 6.05 -3.32
C PRO A 672 31.22 6.07 -4.85
N ARG A 673 30.52 5.07 -5.38
CA ARG A 673 30.24 4.90 -6.81
C ARG A 673 28.81 4.38 -6.99
N PRO A 674 27.99 5.00 -7.86
CA PRO A 674 26.62 4.57 -8.08
C PRO A 674 26.52 3.28 -8.91
N ASP A 675 27.56 2.94 -9.67
CA ASP A 675 27.61 1.80 -10.61
C ASP A 675 28.33 0.56 -10.05
N ILE A 676 28.96 0.66 -8.87
CA ILE A 676 29.64 -0.44 -8.18
C ILE A 676 29.20 -0.46 -6.71
N TYR A 677 28.52 -1.52 -6.31
CA TYR A 677 27.95 -1.63 -4.98
C TYR A 677 28.96 -1.98 -3.89
N LEU A 678 28.64 -1.59 -2.65
CA LEU A 678 29.34 -2.02 -1.44
C LEU A 678 28.95 -3.46 -1.11
N GLY A 679 29.93 -4.37 -1.09
CA GLY A 679 29.67 -5.79 -0.87
C GLY A 679 30.86 -6.53 -0.27
N LEU A 680 30.69 -7.84 -0.08
CA LEU A 680 31.71 -8.74 0.47
C LEU A 680 32.18 -9.72 -0.61
N PRO A 681 33.46 -9.67 -1.06
CA PRO A 681 33.98 -10.63 -2.02
C PRO A 681 34.12 -12.03 -1.40
N LYS A 682 34.54 -12.08 -0.12
CA LYS A 682 34.53 -13.29 0.72
C LYS A 682 33.41 -13.18 1.75
N LEU A 683 32.47 -14.12 1.76
CA LEU A 683 31.42 -14.13 2.76
C LEU A 683 31.97 -14.59 4.12
N PRO A 684 31.43 -14.09 5.25
CA PRO A 684 31.78 -14.59 6.57
C PRO A 684 31.56 -16.10 6.71
N GLU A 685 32.32 -16.74 7.60
CA GLU A 685 32.05 -18.13 7.95
C GLU A 685 30.67 -18.26 8.59
N ALA A 686 29.91 -19.28 8.16
CA ALA A 686 28.57 -19.53 8.70
C ALA A 686 28.67 -19.79 10.21
N GLY A 687 27.85 -19.07 10.99
CA GLY A 687 27.87 -19.14 12.45
C GLY A 687 28.93 -18.27 13.13
N SER A 688 29.77 -17.56 12.38
CA SER A 688 30.68 -16.56 12.97
C SER A 688 29.94 -15.36 13.56
N GLN A 689 30.60 -14.62 14.45
CA GLN A 689 30.04 -13.39 15.03
C GLN A 689 29.68 -12.35 13.95
N THR A 690 30.54 -12.21 12.92
CA THR A 690 30.29 -11.32 11.78
C THR A 690 29.05 -11.74 10.99
N HIS A 691 28.87 -13.04 10.75
CA HIS A 691 27.69 -13.57 10.08
C HIS A 691 26.40 -13.24 10.85
N PHE A 692 26.38 -13.48 12.17
CA PHE A 692 25.22 -13.14 13.00
C PHE A 692 24.98 -11.65 13.14
N GLU A 693 26.02 -10.80 13.05
CA GLU A 693 25.82 -9.35 13.04
C GLU A 693 25.10 -8.89 11.77
N ILE A 694 25.39 -9.47 10.59
CA ILE A 694 24.64 -9.19 9.36
C ILE A 694 23.15 -9.53 9.56
N ILE A 695 22.84 -10.70 10.10
CA ILE A 695 21.45 -11.13 10.36
C ILE A 695 20.76 -10.19 11.36
N LYS A 696 21.46 -9.78 12.42
CA LYS A 696 20.94 -8.79 13.38
C LYS A 696 20.64 -7.45 12.72
N GLN A 697 21.47 -6.98 11.78
CA GLN A 697 21.22 -5.75 11.05
C GLN A 697 20.02 -5.86 10.10
N TRP A 698 19.78 -7.01 9.47
CA TRP A 698 18.55 -7.26 8.71
C TRP A 698 17.30 -7.18 9.59
N LEU A 699 17.32 -7.86 10.75
CA LEU A 699 16.21 -7.81 11.71
C LEU A 699 15.96 -6.40 12.22
N ARG A 700 17.01 -5.67 12.62
CA ARG A 700 16.91 -4.26 13.05
C ARG A 700 16.35 -3.36 11.96
N LEU A 701 16.83 -3.46 10.72
CA LEU A 701 16.30 -2.67 9.61
C LEU A 701 14.80 -2.94 9.42
N CYS A 702 14.41 -4.22 9.45
CA CYS A 702 13.02 -4.64 9.30
C CYS A 702 12.15 -4.08 10.45
N ASP A 703 12.61 -4.18 11.69
CA ASP A 703 11.94 -3.60 12.86
C ASP A 703 11.84 -2.07 12.73
N ASP A 704 12.91 -1.37 12.32
CA ASP A 704 12.94 0.08 12.27
C ASP A 704 12.11 0.65 11.11
N SER A 705 12.15 0.01 9.94
CA SER A 705 11.72 0.60 8.68
C SER A 705 10.51 -0.07 8.03
N HIS A 706 10.10 -1.28 8.46
CA HIS A 706 8.99 -2.02 7.85
C HIS A 706 7.85 -2.23 8.86
N PRO A 707 6.95 -1.24 9.05
CA PRO A 707 5.83 -1.36 9.99
C PRO A 707 4.99 -2.63 9.80
N ASP A 708 4.78 -3.02 8.54
CA ASP A 708 4.03 -4.23 8.19
C ASP A 708 4.74 -5.53 8.57
N CYS A 709 6.05 -5.52 8.81
CA CYS A 709 6.77 -6.72 9.23
C CYS A 709 6.82 -6.89 10.75
N ARG A 710 6.52 -5.84 11.53
CA ARG A 710 6.59 -5.86 13.01
C ARG A 710 5.55 -6.77 13.63
N SER A 711 5.97 -7.71 14.48
CA SER A 711 5.06 -8.48 15.35
C SER A 711 4.06 -7.53 16.03
N PHE A 712 2.76 -7.82 15.98
CA PHE A 712 1.76 -7.05 16.72
C PHE A 712 2.19 -6.93 18.18
N ASN A 713 1.95 -5.77 18.80
CA ASN A 713 2.30 -5.52 20.20
C ASN A 713 2.00 -6.77 21.06
N SER A 714 3.00 -7.21 21.83
CA SER A 714 2.99 -8.43 22.65
C SER A 714 1.70 -8.61 23.47
N SER A 715 0.99 -7.52 23.78
CA SER A 715 -0.33 -7.51 24.40
C SER A 715 -1.37 -8.48 23.81
N THR A 716 -1.31 -8.84 22.52
CA THR A 716 -2.32 -9.71 21.88
C THR A 716 -1.81 -11.07 21.41
N GLN A 717 -0.50 -11.34 21.44
CA GLN A 717 0.06 -12.60 20.93
C GLN A 717 0.17 -13.66 22.03
N SER A 718 -0.47 -14.81 21.83
CA SER A 718 -0.28 -15.99 22.68
C SER A 718 0.96 -16.76 22.22
N MET A 719 1.80 -17.15 23.18
CA MET A 719 2.87 -18.11 22.93
C MET A 719 2.33 -19.47 22.49
N PRO A 720 3.09 -20.28 21.72
CA PRO A 720 2.75 -21.67 21.44
C PRO A 720 2.61 -22.46 22.74
N THR A 721 1.77 -23.51 22.75
CA THR A 721 1.53 -24.38 23.92
C THR A 721 2.82 -24.82 24.62
N ARG A 722 3.85 -25.12 23.84
CA ARG A 722 5.19 -25.47 24.32
C ARG A 722 6.26 -24.82 23.47
N VAL A 723 7.35 -24.43 24.11
CA VAL A 723 8.56 -23.90 23.47
C VAL A 723 9.80 -24.47 24.16
N ILE A 724 10.95 -24.37 23.52
CA ILE A 724 12.25 -24.69 24.11
C ILE A 724 12.81 -23.40 24.73
N ASP A 725 13.03 -23.39 26.04
CA ASP A 725 13.86 -22.39 26.70
C ASP A 725 15.33 -22.74 26.41
N VAL A 726 15.96 -21.93 25.55
CA VAL A 726 17.34 -22.15 25.16
C VAL A 726 18.33 -21.54 26.13
N GLY A 727 17.92 -20.80 27.16
CA GLY A 727 18.83 -20.18 28.12
C GLY A 727 19.81 -19.19 27.47
N HIS A 728 21.00 -19.07 28.05
CA HIS A 728 22.04 -18.13 27.62
C HIS A 728 23.20 -18.83 26.91
N GLU A 729 24.08 -18.04 26.30
CA GLU A 729 25.31 -18.53 25.67
C GLU A 729 26.20 -19.22 26.71
N GLY A 730 26.66 -20.44 26.40
CA GLY A 730 27.41 -21.32 27.32
C GLY A 730 26.57 -22.36 28.06
N ASP A 731 25.24 -22.24 28.09
CA ASP A 731 24.39 -23.23 28.76
C ASP A 731 24.38 -24.57 28.02
N GLY A 732 24.76 -25.65 28.72
CA GLY A 732 24.86 -27.02 28.18
C GLY A 732 23.54 -27.81 28.18
N TYR A 733 22.45 -27.23 28.67
CA TYR A 733 21.12 -27.81 28.68
C TYR A 733 20.08 -26.84 28.13
N VAL A 734 19.04 -27.38 27.51
CA VAL A 734 17.81 -26.65 27.15
C VAL A 734 16.61 -27.36 27.76
N ARG A 735 15.46 -26.71 27.89
CA ARG A 735 14.27 -27.31 28.52
C ARG A 735 13.03 -27.11 27.67
N LEU A 736 12.21 -28.14 27.57
CA LEU A 736 10.86 -28.00 27.04
C LEU A 736 9.99 -27.32 28.09
N TRP A 737 9.43 -26.17 27.76
CA TRP A 737 8.63 -25.35 28.65
C TRP A 737 7.18 -25.28 28.17
N GLU A 738 6.24 -25.60 29.05
CA GLU A 738 4.81 -25.40 28.83
C GLU A 738 4.43 -23.97 29.19
N THR A 739 3.84 -23.26 28.23
CA THR A 739 3.49 -21.85 28.37
C THR A 739 2.10 -21.69 29.00
N GLY A 740 1.94 -20.67 29.84
CA GLY A 740 0.68 -20.26 30.40
C GLY A 740 -0.02 -19.18 29.55
N SER A 741 -1.29 -18.94 29.84
CA SER A 741 -2.11 -17.91 29.17
C SER A 741 -1.59 -16.48 29.34
N HIS A 742 -0.70 -16.24 30.31
CA HIS A 742 -0.11 -14.94 30.61
C HIS A 742 1.27 -14.72 29.97
N ASP A 743 1.89 -15.75 29.37
CA ASP A 743 3.21 -15.65 28.76
C ASP A 743 3.12 -14.98 27.38
N LYS A 744 3.81 -13.84 27.23
CA LYS A 744 3.74 -12.95 26.04
C LYS A 744 5.12 -12.60 25.49
N GLU A 745 6.02 -13.57 25.51
CA GLU A 745 7.40 -13.41 25.10
C GLU A 745 7.60 -13.57 23.60
N GLN A 746 8.74 -13.10 23.08
CA GLN A 746 9.13 -13.37 21.70
C GLN A 746 9.83 -14.72 21.58
N TYR A 747 9.49 -15.49 20.55
CA TYR A 747 10.15 -16.75 20.20
C TYR A 747 10.56 -16.77 18.74
N VAL A 748 11.49 -17.67 18.40
CA VAL A 748 11.90 -18.02 17.04
C VAL A 748 11.27 -19.37 16.70
N ALA A 749 10.90 -19.61 15.45
CA ALA A 749 10.47 -20.93 14.98
C ALA A 749 11.49 -21.52 14.00
N LEU A 750 11.65 -22.84 14.00
CA LEU A 750 12.52 -23.56 13.07
C LEU A 750 11.68 -24.28 12.01
N SER A 751 11.94 -23.98 10.74
CA SER A 751 11.55 -24.80 9.59
C SER A 751 12.72 -25.68 9.20
N HIS A 752 12.52 -27.01 9.16
CA HIS A 752 13.60 -27.96 8.93
C HIS A 752 13.10 -29.29 8.35
N PRO A 753 13.98 -30.06 7.69
CA PRO A 753 13.67 -31.42 7.29
C PRO A 753 13.85 -32.39 8.46
N TRP A 754 12.92 -33.34 8.60
CA TRP A 754 13.04 -34.40 9.60
C TRP A 754 14.09 -35.45 9.17
N GLY A 755 14.23 -35.69 7.87
CA GLY A 755 15.09 -36.73 7.32
C GLY A 755 14.55 -38.14 7.55
N ASN A 756 15.43 -39.13 7.50
CA ASN A 756 15.08 -40.53 7.75
C ASN A 756 15.01 -40.84 9.24
N GLU A 757 14.20 -41.84 9.61
CA GLU A 757 14.13 -42.34 10.99
C GLU A 757 15.46 -42.98 11.45
N PRO A 758 15.75 -42.99 12.78
CA PRO A 758 14.89 -42.48 13.87
C PRO A 758 14.99 -40.96 14.06
N HIS A 759 13.86 -40.31 14.29
CA HIS A 759 13.79 -38.86 14.56
C HIS A 759 13.91 -38.57 16.06
N PHE A 760 14.52 -37.43 16.40
CA PHE A 760 14.50 -36.92 17.76
C PHE A 760 13.16 -36.22 18.01
N VAL A 761 12.32 -36.81 18.85
CA VAL A 761 10.94 -36.35 19.10
C VAL A 761 10.59 -36.34 20.58
N THR A 762 9.62 -35.51 20.95
CA THR A 762 8.89 -35.64 22.22
C THR A 762 7.70 -36.56 22.02
N ASN A 763 7.51 -37.54 22.90
CA ASN A 763 6.36 -38.43 22.99
C ASN A 763 5.89 -38.51 24.45
N THR A 764 4.78 -39.22 24.69
CA THR A 764 4.20 -39.34 26.04
C THR A 764 5.14 -40.02 27.04
N GLY A 765 6.09 -40.84 26.60
CA GLY A 765 7.05 -41.54 27.45
C GLY A 765 8.28 -40.74 27.85
N ASN A 766 8.65 -39.67 27.13
CA ASN A 766 9.83 -38.84 27.42
C ASN A 766 9.50 -37.36 27.72
N LEU A 767 8.22 -36.97 27.71
CA LEU A 767 7.78 -35.59 27.94
C LEU A 767 8.36 -34.97 29.21
N GLU A 768 8.20 -35.65 30.35
CA GLU A 768 8.66 -35.12 31.66
C GLU A 768 10.19 -35.01 31.71
N GLN A 769 10.92 -35.94 31.08
CA GLN A 769 12.38 -35.85 30.95
C GLN A 769 12.79 -34.63 30.12
N HIS A 770 12.08 -34.34 29.01
CA HIS A 770 12.37 -33.16 28.18
C HIS A 770 12.07 -31.85 28.91
N LYS A 771 11.10 -31.83 29.84
CA LYS A 771 10.82 -30.69 30.72
C LYS A 771 11.91 -30.46 31.77
N GLU A 772 12.45 -31.52 32.36
CA GLU A 772 13.58 -31.44 33.31
C GLU A 772 14.84 -30.89 32.64
N GLY A 773 15.11 -31.35 31.42
CA GLY A 773 16.10 -30.76 30.52
C GLY A 773 16.80 -31.75 29.60
N ILE A 774 17.20 -31.24 28.44
CA ILE A 774 17.87 -31.98 27.38
C ILE A 774 19.31 -31.46 27.28
N ARG A 775 20.29 -32.36 27.39
CA ARG A 775 21.70 -31.99 27.14
C ARG A 775 21.85 -31.54 25.69
N LEU A 776 22.46 -30.38 25.47
CA LEU A 776 22.70 -29.83 24.14
C LEU A 776 23.46 -30.82 23.24
N SER A 777 24.43 -31.53 23.81
CA SER A 777 25.24 -32.56 23.11
C SER A 777 24.45 -33.81 22.67
N LYS A 778 23.23 -34.01 23.17
CA LYS A 778 22.35 -35.13 22.78
C LYS A 778 21.38 -34.73 21.67
N LEU A 779 21.25 -33.44 21.37
CA LEU A 779 20.37 -32.97 20.31
C LEU A 779 21.03 -33.19 18.94
N PRO A 780 20.25 -33.49 17.90
CA PRO A 780 20.72 -33.46 16.52
C PRO A 780 21.38 -32.12 16.14
N VAL A 781 22.36 -32.15 15.24
CA VAL A 781 23.20 -30.97 14.89
C VAL A 781 22.37 -29.81 14.35
N THR A 782 21.34 -30.07 13.52
CA THR A 782 20.43 -29.03 13.01
C THR A 782 19.72 -28.30 14.16
N PHE A 783 19.41 -29.00 15.26
CA PHE A 783 18.81 -28.37 16.44
C PHE A 783 19.82 -27.58 17.27
N GLN A 784 21.06 -28.09 17.38
CA GLN A 784 22.15 -27.36 18.03
C GLN A 784 22.42 -26.03 17.30
N ASP A 785 22.47 -26.05 15.97
CA ASP A 785 22.64 -24.86 15.13
C ASP A 785 21.48 -23.87 15.30
N ALA A 786 20.24 -24.35 15.37
CA ALA A 786 19.06 -23.51 15.61
C ALA A 786 19.09 -22.87 17.00
N ILE A 787 19.51 -23.62 18.03
CA ILE A 787 19.68 -23.11 19.40
C ILE A 787 20.78 -22.05 19.44
N HIS A 788 21.93 -22.33 18.82
CA HIS A 788 23.06 -21.40 18.75
C HIS A 788 22.67 -20.10 18.04
N THR A 789 22.00 -20.22 16.89
CA THR A 789 21.47 -19.08 16.14
C THR A 789 20.48 -18.28 16.99
N THR A 790 19.53 -18.94 17.66
CA THR A 790 18.53 -18.27 18.51
C THR A 790 19.20 -17.44 19.62
N ARG A 791 20.20 -18.01 20.31
CA ARG A 791 21.00 -17.31 21.31
C ARG A 791 21.78 -16.13 20.70
N ALA A 792 22.43 -16.33 19.56
CA ALA A 792 23.22 -15.29 18.89
C ALA A 792 22.38 -14.09 18.41
N LEU A 793 21.10 -14.32 18.09
CA LEU A 793 20.10 -13.29 17.78
C LEU A 793 19.52 -12.60 19.02
N GLY A 794 19.94 -13.00 20.23
CA GLY A 794 19.46 -12.44 21.50
C GLY A 794 18.03 -12.85 21.84
N LYS A 795 17.59 -14.03 21.39
CA LYS A 795 16.27 -14.61 21.70
C LYS A 795 16.42 -15.79 22.65
N ARG A 796 15.41 -16.03 23.49
CA ARG A 796 15.43 -17.08 24.54
C ARG A 796 14.55 -18.29 24.24
N TYR A 797 13.47 -18.11 23.47
CA TYR A 797 12.52 -19.18 23.20
C TYR A 797 12.59 -19.61 21.74
N LEU A 798 12.64 -20.92 21.52
CA LEU A 798 12.69 -21.55 20.20
C LEU A 798 11.55 -22.58 20.09
N TRP A 799 10.87 -22.60 18.96
CA TRP A 799 9.87 -23.61 18.63
C TRP A 799 10.38 -24.55 17.54
N ILE A 800 10.33 -25.85 17.80
CA ILE A 800 10.66 -26.94 16.87
C ILE A 800 9.52 -27.95 16.94
N ASP A 801 8.83 -28.20 15.83
CA ASP A 801 7.66 -29.08 15.72
C ASP A 801 7.85 -30.46 16.38
N SER A 802 8.93 -31.17 16.04
CA SER A 802 9.25 -32.51 16.53
C SER A 802 9.46 -32.59 18.05
N ILE A 803 9.86 -31.48 18.69
CA ILE A 803 10.09 -31.39 20.14
C ILE A 803 8.88 -30.75 20.87
N CYS A 804 8.25 -29.74 20.27
CA CYS A 804 7.19 -28.95 20.91
C CYS A 804 5.79 -29.57 20.75
N ILE A 805 5.60 -30.46 19.77
CA ILE A 805 4.38 -31.25 19.58
C ILE A 805 4.64 -32.67 20.09
N ILE A 806 3.71 -33.22 20.89
CA ILE A 806 3.84 -34.59 21.40
C ILE A 806 3.47 -35.55 20.26
N GLN A 807 4.46 -36.32 19.81
CA GLN A 807 4.37 -37.25 18.71
C GLN A 807 3.90 -38.64 19.16
N GLY A 808 3.34 -39.41 18.21
CA GLY A 808 2.95 -40.80 18.41
C GLY A 808 1.57 -41.00 19.08
N PRO A 809 1.21 -42.25 19.42
CA PRO A 809 -0.08 -42.58 20.03
C PRO A 809 -0.30 -41.83 21.35
N GLY A 810 -1.47 -41.19 21.49
CA GLY A 810 -1.80 -40.34 22.65
C GLY A 810 -1.15 -38.96 22.63
N GLY A 811 -0.39 -38.62 21.58
CA GLY A 811 0.14 -37.29 21.34
C GLY A 811 -0.92 -36.29 20.87
N ASP A 812 -0.54 -35.02 20.76
CA ASP A 812 -1.45 -33.91 20.48
C ASP A 812 -1.27 -33.28 19.09
N PHE A 813 -0.66 -34.02 18.15
CA PHE A 813 -0.40 -33.58 16.78
C PHE A 813 -1.62 -32.94 16.10
N HIS A 814 -2.78 -33.59 16.10
CA HIS A 814 -3.97 -33.06 15.42
C HIS A 814 -4.47 -31.73 16.01
N THR A 815 -4.23 -31.50 17.30
CA THR A 815 -4.59 -30.25 17.97
C THR A 815 -3.56 -29.16 17.66
N GLN A 816 -2.27 -29.50 17.74
CA GLN A 816 -1.17 -28.54 17.50
C GLN A 816 -1.00 -28.20 16.02
N ALA A 817 -1.28 -29.12 15.09
CA ALA A 817 -1.26 -28.88 13.64
C ALA A 817 -2.20 -27.75 13.23
N LYS A 818 -3.37 -27.64 13.89
CA LYS A 818 -4.31 -26.52 13.69
C LYS A 818 -3.75 -25.18 14.19
N GLN A 819 -2.83 -25.21 15.15
CA GLN A 819 -2.18 -24.02 15.68
C GLN A 819 -0.91 -23.64 14.91
N MET A 820 -0.35 -24.51 14.06
CA MET A 820 0.88 -24.24 13.31
C MET A 820 0.79 -22.92 12.54
N GLU A 821 -0.37 -22.61 11.96
CA GLU A 821 -0.62 -21.32 11.30
C GLU A 821 -0.30 -20.13 12.20
N THR A 822 -0.78 -20.17 13.45
CA THR A 822 -0.58 -19.12 14.45
C THR A 822 0.87 -19.11 14.94
N VAL A 823 1.51 -20.27 15.05
CA VAL A 823 2.91 -20.39 15.49
C VAL A 823 3.86 -19.69 14.52
N PHE A 824 3.79 -19.97 13.21
CA PHE A 824 4.70 -19.35 12.24
C PHE A 824 4.38 -17.86 12.02
N SER A 825 3.10 -17.50 12.00
CA SER A 825 2.70 -16.09 11.83
C SER A 825 2.90 -15.20 13.06
N SER A 826 3.05 -15.79 14.25
CA SER A 826 3.35 -15.05 15.48
C SER A 826 4.82 -15.09 15.88
N ALA A 827 5.63 -15.97 15.26
CA ALA A 827 7.06 -16.05 15.54
C ALA A 827 7.72 -14.69 15.28
N SER A 828 8.69 -14.33 16.14
CA SER A 828 9.48 -13.12 15.92
C SER A 828 10.23 -13.22 14.61
N CYS A 829 10.82 -14.36 14.27
CA CYS A 829 11.31 -14.71 12.94
C CYS A 829 11.33 -16.24 12.79
N VAL A 830 11.43 -16.72 11.55
CA VAL A 830 11.62 -18.15 11.25
C VAL A 830 13.06 -18.39 10.80
N ILE A 831 13.70 -19.41 11.36
CA ILE A 831 14.97 -19.95 10.84
C ILE A 831 14.59 -21.09 9.90
N ALA A 832 15.01 -21.03 8.64
CA ALA A 832 14.83 -22.11 7.69
C ALA A 832 16.18 -22.79 7.43
N ALA A 833 16.30 -24.06 7.82
CA ALA A 833 17.49 -24.87 7.64
C ALA A 833 17.58 -25.42 6.19
N SER A 834 17.54 -24.54 5.20
CA SER A 834 17.43 -24.90 3.77
C SER A 834 18.57 -25.76 3.24
N ARG A 835 19.75 -25.68 3.86
CA ARG A 835 20.93 -26.50 3.56
C ARG A 835 20.81 -27.93 4.11
N ALA A 836 20.12 -28.13 5.23
CA ALA A 836 20.00 -29.45 5.83
C ALA A 836 19.06 -30.33 4.99
N HIS A 837 19.28 -31.64 5.02
CA HIS A 837 18.39 -32.68 4.50
C HIS A 837 17.76 -33.51 5.64
N SER A 838 18.28 -33.40 6.86
CA SER A 838 17.79 -34.07 8.07
C SER A 838 18.02 -33.27 9.36
N GLN A 839 17.55 -33.80 10.50
CA GLN A 839 17.85 -33.27 11.83
C GLN A 839 19.35 -33.33 12.19
N THR A 840 20.14 -34.19 11.54
CA THR A 840 21.53 -34.47 11.93
C THR A 840 22.59 -33.76 11.10
N ASP A 841 22.21 -33.08 10.02
CA ASP A 841 23.19 -32.53 9.06
C ASP A 841 23.84 -31.23 9.55
N GLY A 842 23.07 -30.37 10.23
CA GLY A 842 23.47 -29.00 10.52
C GLY A 842 23.33 -28.08 9.30
N PHE A 843 23.30 -26.78 9.56
CA PHE A 843 23.24 -25.73 8.54
C PHE A 843 24.29 -24.63 8.72
N LEU A 844 25.06 -24.63 9.82
CA LEU A 844 26.18 -23.71 10.07
C LEU A 844 27.55 -24.27 9.65
N LEU A 845 27.57 -25.32 8.83
CA LEU A 845 28.80 -25.94 8.34
C LEU A 845 29.58 -25.01 7.38
N PRO A 846 30.90 -25.22 7.18
CA PRO A 846 31.67 -24.51 6.17
C PRO A 846 31.05 -24.60 4.76
N ARG A 847 31.12 -23.52 3.99
CA ARG A 847 30.58 -23.40 2.62
C ARG A 847 31.71 -23.40 1.59
N ARG A 848 31.38 -23.64 0.31
CA ARG A 848 32.33 -23.43 -0.78
C ARG A 848 32.72 -21.95 -0.81
N GLU A 849 34.01 -21.66 -0.89
CA GLU A 849 34.47 -20.28 -1.07
C GLU A 849 34.03 -19.74 -2.45
N ARG A 850 33.52 -18.50 -2.42
CA ARG A 850 33.13 -17.74 -3.61
C ARG A 850 34.37 -17.35 -4.39
N ASP A 851 34.41 -17.61 -5.69
CA ASP A 851 35.52 -17.17 -6.53
C ASP A 851 35.46 -15.65 -6.74
N TYR A 852 36.61 -14.99 -6.64
CA TYR A 852 36.73 -13.57 -6.98
C TYR A 852 38.16 -13.21 -7.39
N VAL A 853 38.31 -12.09 -8.10
CA VAL A 853 39.60 -11.47 -8.39
C VAL A 853 39.63 -10.05 -7.86
N THR A 854 40.78 -9.62 -7.35
CA THR A 854 40.98 -8.28 -6.82
C THR A 854 41.61 -7.39 -7.86
N LEU A 855 40.97 -6.27 -8.17
CA LEU A 855 41.44 -5.23 -9.06
C LEU A 855 41.64 -3.94 -8.27
N THR A 856 42.39 -2.99 -8.81
CA THR A 856 42.69 -1.72 -8.15
C THR A 856 42.27 -0.53 -9.01
N GLU A 857 41.66 0.47 -8.38
CA GLU A 857 41.42 1.78 -8.98
C GLU A 857 42.73 2.56 -9.22
N ALA A 858 42.63 3.68 -9.94
CA ALA A 858 43.76 4.58 -10.15
C ALA A 858 44.30 5.19 -8.85
N ASP A 859 43.49 5.28 -7.80
CA ASP A 859 43.92 5.73 -6.46
C ASP A 859 44.44 4.59 -5.57
N GLY A 860 44.50 3.36 -6.09
CA GLY A 860 44.95 2.16 -5.38
C GLY A 860 43.87 1.48 -4.54
N SER A 861 42.65 2.04 -4.42
CA SER A 861 41.58 1.38 -3.69
C SER A 861 41.14 0.08 -4.39
N PRO A 862 40.88 -1.01 -3.64
CA PRO A 862 40.50 -2.28 -4.23
C PRO A 862 39.02 -2.31 -4.63
N PHE A 863 38.73 -3.02 -5.71
CA PHE A 863 37.41 -3.49 -6.09
C PHE A 863 37.51 -4.92 -6.62
N TYR A 864 36.40 -5.63 -6.67
CA TYR A 864 36.38 -7.08 -6.85
C TYR A 864 35.43 -7.49 -7.96
N ILE A 865 35.87 -8.43 -8.80
CA ILE A 865 35.00 -9.16 -9.72
C ILE A 865 34.76 -10.53 -9.11
N CYS A 866 33.52 -10.78 -8.70
CA CYS A 866 33.14 -11.96 -7.93
C CYS A 866 32.19 -12.84 -8.75
N GLU A 867 32.21 -14.15 -8.51
CA GLU A 867 31.15 -15.05 -8.95
C GLU A 867 29.79 -14.51 -8.51
N HIS A 868 28.80 -14.46 -9.41
CA HIS A 868 27.44 -14.13 -9.01
C HIS A 868 26.78 -15.35 -8.34
N ILE A 869 26.34 -15.18 -7.10
CA ILE A 869 25.77 -16.25 -6.27
C ILE A 869 24.40 -15.91 -5.67
N ASP A 870 23.85 -14.73 -6.02
CA ASP A 870 22.53 -14.30 -5.52
C ASP A 870 21.44 -14.94 -6.36
N ASP A 871 21.02 -16.16 -5.97
CA ASP A 871 20.04 -16.96 -6.69
C ASP A 871 19.05 -17.60 -5.70
N PHE A 872 18.16 -16.76 -5.15
CA PHE A 872 17.14 -17.21 -4.20
C PHE A 872 16.20 -18.27 -4.77
N ASN A 873 15.91 -18.21 -6.08
CA ASN A 873 15.03 -19.18 -6.72
C ASN A 873 15.64 -20.59 -6.68
N THR A 874 16.91 -20.74 -7.05
CA THR A 874 17.59 -22.04 -7.02
C THR A 874 17.89 -22.47 -5.58
N ASP A 875 18.44 -21.57 -4.76
CA ASP A 875 18.96 -21.89 -3.43
C ASP A 875 17.86 -22.14 -2.40
N VAL A 876 16.70 -21.50 -2.55
CA VAL A 876 15.60 -21.55 -1.59
C VAL A 876 14.34 -22.13 -2.22
N LEU A 877 13.70 -21.47 -3.19
CA LEU A 877 12.38 -21.88 -3.70
C LEU A 877 12.40 -23.28 -4.34
N ASN A 878 13.46 -23.59 -5.06
CA ASN A 878 13.70 -24.92 -5.63
C ASN A 878 14.55 -25.84 -4.74
N GLY A 879 14.98 -25.35 -3.57
CA GLY A 879 15.75 -26.09 -2.60
C GLY A 879 14.96 -27.24 -1.97
N HIS A 880 15.68 -28.26 -1.49
CA HIS A 880 15.10 -29.50 -0.95
C HIS A 880 14.08 -29.25 0.16
N LEU A 881 14.31 -28.28 1.05
CA LEU A 881 13.38 -27.95 2.13
C LEU A 881 12.01 -27.52 1.60
N ASN A 882 11.98 -26.63 0.59
CA ASN A 882 10.75 -26.13 -0.02
C ASN A 882 10.06 -27.13 -0.95
N LYS A 883 10.61 -28.34 -1.15
CA LYS A 883 9.91 -29.45 -1.83
C LYS A 883 8.98 -30.22 -0.90
N ARG A 884 8.96 -29.95 0.41
CA ARG A 884 8.05 -30.60 1.37
C ARG A 884 6.74 -29.84 1.49
N GLY A 885 5.61 -30.55 1.46
CA GLY A 885 4.26 -29.97 1.47
C GLY A 885 3.95 -29.04 2.66
N TRP A 886 4.40 -29.42 3.86
CA TRP A 886 4.19 -28.62 5.07
C TRP A 886 4.95 -27.30 5.04
N VAL A 887 6.13 -27.26 4.41
CA VAL A 887 7.02 -26.09 4.43
C VAL A 887 6.42 -24.90 3.69
N LEU A 888 5.60 -25.12 2.66
CA LEU A 888 4.95 -24.01 1.96
C LEU A 888 4.03 -23.21 2.89
N GLN A 889 3.35 -23.87 3.84
CA GLN A 889 2.58 -23.17 4.87
C GLN A 889 3.49 -22.40 5.84
N GLU A 890 4.60 -23.01 6.26
CA GLU A 890 5.57 -22.37 7.16
C GLU A 890 6.16 -21.11 6.53
N HIS A 891 6.52 -21.18 5.24
CA HIS A 891 7.05 -20.08 4.45
C HIS A 891 6.00 -18.97 4.26
N ALA A 892 4.82 -19.30 3.72
CA ALA A 892 3.79 -18.31 3.42
C ALA A 892 3.28 -17.56 4.65
N LEU A 893 3.33 -18.18 5.83
CA LEU A 893 2.80 -17.59 7.06
C LEU A 893 3.86 -16.88 7.89
N ALA A 894 5.15 -17.11 7.62
CA ALA A 894 6.23 -16.43 8.29
C ALA A 894 6.28 -14.95 7.90
N ARG A 895 6.37 -14.07 8.91
CA ARG A 895 6.49 -12.63 8.65
C ARG A 895 7.85 -12.22 8.09
N ARG A 896 8.86 -12.99 8.50
CA ARG A 896 10.25 -12.85 8.10
C ARG A 896 11.00 -14.15 8.34
N THR A 897 11.82 -14.53 7.39
CA THR A 897 12.52 -15.83 7.39
C THR A 897 14.00 -15.63 7.09
N VAL A 898 14.86 -16.26 7.89
CA VAL A 898 16.30 -16.36 7.66
C VAL A 898 16.57 -17.75 7.07
N PHE A 899 16.87 -17.83 5.79
CA PHE A 899 17.18 -19.07 5.09
C PHE A 899 18.69 -19.32 5.12
N PHE A 900 19.11 -20.40 5.77
CA PHE A 900 20.49 -20.87 5.74
C PHE A 900 20.65 -21.85 4.57
N ALA A 901 20.96 -21.32 3.39
CA ALA A 901 21.13 -22.10 2.17
C ALA A 901 22.57 -22.58 1.96
N GLN A 902 22.79 -23.37 0.91
CA GLN A 902 24.09 -24.02 0.63
C GLN A 902 25.19 -23.00 0.28
N SER A 903 24.86 -21.95 -0.47
CA SER A 903 25.78 -20.94 -1.01
C SER A 903 25.97 -19.75 -0.07
N GLN A 904 24.90 -19.28 0.56
CA GLN A 904 24.84 -18.11 1.43
C GLN A 904 23.57 -18.12 2.30
N THR A 905 23.47 -17.15 3.21
CA THR A 905 22.25 -16.90 3.98
C THR A 905 21.40 -15.83 3.29
N TYR A 906 20.07 -16.04 3.26
CA TYR A 906 19.11 -15.07 2.75
C TYR A 906 18.16 -14.62 3.87
N PHE A 907 17.70 -13.37 3.81
CA PHE A 907 16.65 -12.84 4.69
C PHE A 907 15.48 -12.34 3.87
N GLU A 908 14.32 -12.96 4.01
CA GLU A 908 13.09 -12.55 3.36
C GLU A 908 12.15 -11.85 4.36
N CYS A 909 11.52 -10.76 3.91
CA CYS A 909 10.39 -10.12 4.58
C CYS A 909 9.52 -9.42 3.52
N GLY A 910 8.51 -8.67 3.94
CA GLY A 910 7.62 -7.94 3.02
C GLY A 910 8.25 -6.86 2.14
N ASP A 911 9.53 -6.55 2.36
CA ASP A 911 10.32 -5.65 1.50
C ASP A 911 11.21 -6.43 0.51
N GLY A 912 11.06 -7.76 0.37
CA GLY A 912 11.86 -8.60 -0.53
C GLY A 912 12.94 -9.41 0.18
N VAL A 913 13.93 -9.88 -0.58
CA VAL A 913 14.99 -10.79 -0.10
C VAL A 913 16.33 -10.06 -0.01
N ARG A 914 17.03 -10.16 1.11
CA ARG A 914 18.40 -9.66 1.25
C ARG A 914 19.39 -10.81 1.21
N CYS A 915 20.50 -10.59 0.53
CA CYS A 915 21.58 -11.57 0.34
C CYS A 915 22.77 -11.23 1.24
N GLU A 916 23.53 -12.24 1.66
CA GLU A 916 24.74 -12.08 2.48
C GLU A 916 25.83 -11.26 1.77
N THR A 917 25.75 -11.17 0.44
CA THR A 917 26.54 -10.27 -0.43
C THR A 917 26.24 -8.78 -0.26
N LEU A 918 25.22 -8.42 0.54
CA LEU A 918 24.68 -7.07 0.78
C LEU A 918 23.82 -6.50 -0.36
N THR A 919 23.45 -7.32 -1.34
CA THR A 919 22.43 -6.98 -2.34
C THR A 919 21.01 -7.27 -1.82
N LYS A 920 20.02 -6.84 -2.59
CA LYS A 920 18.60 -7.08 -2.34
C LYS A 920 17.94 -7.58 -3.62
N MET A 921 17.11 -8.61 -3.53
CA MET A 921 16.39 -9.20 -4.64
C MET A 921 14.87 -9.03 -4.46
N SER A 922 14.14 -8.94 -5.57
CA SER A 922 12.69 -8.94 -5.59
C SER A 922 12.16 -9.66 -6.83
N ASN A 923 11.06 -10.37 -6.68
CA ASN A 923 10.32 -10.99 -7.78
C ASN A 923 8.83 -10.83 -7.47
N ASN A 924 8.08 -10.35 -8.44
CA ASN A 924 6.69 -9.97 -8.23
C ASN A 924 5.82 -11.18 -7.87
N LEU A 925 6.04 -12.33 -8.49
CA LEU A 925 5.29 -13.56 -8.22
C LEU A 925 5.65 -14.16 -6.85
N ALA A 926 6.95 -14.36 -6.59
CA ALA A 926 7.50 -14.91 -5.36
C ALA A 926 7.20 -14.05 -4.12
N ALA A 927 7.07 -12.73 -4.28
CA ALA A 927 6.68 -11.82 -3.19
C ALA A 927 5.36 -12.21 -2.51
N PHE A 928 4.50 -13.01 -3.18
CA PHE A 928 3.28 -13.52 -2.56
C PHE A 928 3.55 -14.42 -1.36
N LEU A 929 4.52 -15.33 -1.45
CA LEU A 929 4.91 -16.21 -0.34
C LEU A 929 5.70 -15.45 0.74
N GLY A 930 6.41 -14.38 0.36
CA GLY A 930 7.09 -13.48 1.29
C GLY A 930 6.19 -12.41 1.94
N ASP A 931 4.87 -12.48 1.77
CA ASP A 931 3.92 -11.51 2.32
C ASP A 931 3.86 -11.59 3.86
N PRO A 932 4.29 -10.55 4.59
CA PRO A 932 4.39 -10.60 6.05
C PRO A 932 3.02 -10.71 6.73
N HIS A 933 1.94 -10.42 6.01
CA HIS A 933 0.56 -10.57 6.43
C HIS A 933 -0.22 -11.34 5.39
N PHE A 934 0.33 -12.46 4.91
CA PHE A 934 -0.30 -13.30 3.91
C PHE A 934 -1.80 -13.49 4.21
N PRO A 935 -2.72 -13.16 3.28
CA PRO A 935 -2.50 -12.91 1.85
C PRO A 935 -2.83 -11.45 1.46
N ARG A 936 -2.27 -10.46 2.16
CA ARG A 936 -2.53 -9.04 1.91
C ARG A 936 -2.27 -8.62 0.46
N ILE A 937 -1.22 -9.11 -0.19
CA ILE A 937 -0.87 -8.73 -1.57
C ILE A 937 -2.04 -8.99 -2.53
N VAL A 938 -2.78 -10.09 -2.38
CA VAL A 938 -3.93 -10.39 -3.25
C VAL A 938 -5.17 -9.57 -2.92
N LEU A 939 -5.27 -8.99 -1.71
CA LEU A 939 -6.38 -8.07 -1.37
C LEU A 939 -6.34 -6.82 -2.25
N SER A 940 -5.15 -6.27 -2.49
CA SER A 940 -4.93 -5.11 -3.36
C SER A 940 -4.75 -5.44 -4.85
N ALA A 941 -4.60 -6.72 -5.20
CA ALA A 941 -4.36 -7.16 -6.57
C ALA A 941 -5.63 -7.15 -7.43
N SER A 942 -5.45 -6.99 -8.73
CA SER A 942 -6.51 -7.16 -9.73
C SER A 942 -7.05 -8.59 -9.75
N GLN A 943 -8.27 -8.80 -10.25
CA GLN A 943 -8.84 -10.16 -10.36
C GLN A 943 -7.95 -11.08 -11.20
N GLY A 944 -7.31 -10.56 -12.26
CA GLY A 944 -6.38 -11.31 -13.10
C GLY A 944 -5.12 -11.75 -12.35
N GLU A 945 -4.48 -10.83 -11.61
CA GLU A 945 -3.32 -11.13 -10.76
C GLU A 945 -3.67 -12.10 -9.63
N ARG A 946 -4.84 -11.95 -8.98
CA ARG A 946 -5.33 -12.90 -7.97
C ARG A 946 -5.38 -14.31 -8.52
N ILE A 947 -5.97 -14.46 -9.71
CA ILE A 947 -6.08 -15.74 -10.41
C ILE A 947 -4.68 -16.30 -10.72
N ILE A 948 -3.77 -15.49 -11.27
CA ILE A 948 -2.41 -15.94 -11.61
C ILE A 948 -1.65 -16.39 -10.37
N ARG A 949 -1.64 -15.58 -9.31
CA ARG A 949 -0.96 -15.91 -8.05
C ARG A 949 -1.52 -17.16 -7.38
N LEU A 950 -2.85 -17.35 -7.41
CA LEU A 950 -3.48 -18.58 -6.89
C LEU A 950 -3.11 -19.80 -7.73
N GLN A 951 -3.16 -19.68 -9.06
CA GLN A 951 -2.81 -20.77 -9.97
C GLN A 951 -1.34 -21.16 -9.82
N ASP A 952 -0.45 -20.17 -9.72
CA ASP A 952 0.98 -20.39 -9.47
C ASP A 952 1.24 -21.05 -8.10
N LEU A 953 0.59 -20.55 -7.05
CA LEU A 953 0.64 -21.15 -5.71
C LEU A 953 0.18 -22.62 -5.73
N PHE A 954 -0.94 -22.93 -6.38
CA PHE A 954 -1.46 -24.30 -6.45
C PHE A 954 -0.65 -25.20 -7.36
N LYS A 955 -0.12 -24.67 -8.46
CA LYS A 955 0.84 -25.38 -9.30
C LYS A 955 2.07 -25.75 -8.48
N THR A 956 2.70 -24.78 -7.82
CA THR A 956 3.86 -25.01 -6.94
C THR A 956 3.55 -26.02 -5.85
N TYR A 957 2.47 -25.81 -5.09
CA TYR A 957 2.05 -26.74 -4.04
C TYR A 957 1.78 -28.16 -4.55
N SER A 958 1.28 -28.29 -5.78
CA SER A 958 0.98 -29.59 -6.34
C SER A 958 2.22 -30.47 -6.54
N THR A 959 3.39 -29.85 -6.73
CA THR A 959 4.68 -30.53 -6.89
C THR A 959 5.32 -30.99 -5.59
N LEU A 960 4.74 -30.63 -4.43
CA LEU A 960 5.37 -30.89 -3.14
C LEU A 960 5.14 -32.33 -2.64
N ASP A 961 6.16 -32.83 -1.94
CA ASP A 961 6.23 -34.17 -1.39
C ASP A 961 5.57 -34.27 -0.01
N PHE A 962 4.89 -35.40 0.20
CA PHE A 962 4.24 -35.77 1.46
C PHE A 962 4.61 -37.19 1.84
N THR A 963 5.02 -37.42 3.09
CA THR A 963 5.20 -38.77 3.64
C THR A 963 3.89 -39.56 3.60
N ARG A 964 2.77 -38.88 3.84
CA ARG A 964 1.41 -39.41 3.73
C ARG A 964 0.62 -38.53 2.77
N ALA A 965 0.30 -39.05 1.59
CA ALA A 965 -0.40 -38.28 0.56
C ALA A 965 -1.73 -37.68 1.06
N TYR A 966 -2.43 -38.35 1.98
CA TYR A 966 -3.70 -37.86 2.55
C TYR A 966 -3.55 -36.63 3.46
N ASP A 967 -2.34 -36.23 3.87
CA ASP A 967 -2.10 -34.99 4.62
C ASP A 967 -2.13 -33.75 3.71
N ARG A 968 -2.12 -33.94 2.39
CA ARG A 968 -2.05 -32.87 1.38
C ARG A 968 -3.14 -31.80 1.53
N PRO A 969 -4.42 -32.11 1.81
CA PRO A 969 -5.42 -31.06 2.06
C PRO A 969 -5.18 -30.32 3.39
N ILE A 970 -4.70 -31.02 4.43
CA ILE A 970 -4.51 -30.48 5.78
C ILE A 970 -3.37 -29.47 5.79
N ALA A 971 -2.25 -29.78 5.14
CA ALA A 971 -1.11 -28.89 5.06
C ALA A 971 -1.39 -27.57 4.31
N MET A 972 -2.41 -27.53 3.44
CA MET A 972 -2.82 -26.30 2.74
C MET A 972 -3.92 -25.52 3.47
N ASP A 973 -4.50 -26.07 4.53
CA ASP A 973 -5.75 -25.56 5.11
C ASP A 973 -5.59 -24.14 5.67
N GLY A 974 -4.50 -23.84 6.38
CA GLY A 974 -4.23 -22.50 6.90
C GLY A 974 -4.16 -21.43 5.80
N ILE A 975 -3.47 -21.74 4.69
CA ILE A 975 -3.39 -20.87 3.52
C ILE A 975 -4.77 -20.70 2.87
N ASN A 976 -5.49 -21.81 2.62
CA ASN A 976 -6.83 -21.77 2.03
C ASN A 976 -7.80 -20.95 2.87
N CYS A 977 -7.81 -21.13 4.19
CA CYS A 977 -8.68 -20.39 5.11
C CYS A 977 -8.44 -18.89 5.04
N ARG A 978 -7.16 -18.48 5.03
CA ARG A 978 -6.79 -17.06 4.91
C ARG A 978 -7.22 -16.47 3.57
N LEU A 979 -7.01 -17.19 2.46
CA LEU A 979 -7.43 -16.74 1.13
C LEU A 979 -8.96 -16.63 1.01
N LEU A 980 -9.70 -17.61 1.52
CA LEU A 980 -11.16 -17.58 1.52
C LEU A 980 -11.71 -16.41 2.34
N LYS A 981 -11.12 -16.16 3.52
CA LYS A 981 -11.47 -15.01 4.37
C LYS A 981 -11.14 -13.69 3.67
N ALA A 982 -9.99 -13.60 3.03
CA ALA A 982 -9.54 -12.41 2.31
C ALA A 982 -10.45 -12.06 1.12
N PHE A 983 -10.86 -13.06 0.34
CA PHE A 983 -11.77 -12.84 -0.79
C PHE A 983 -13.24 -12.74 -0.39
N GLY A 984 -13.59 -13.01 0.87
CA GLY A 984 -14.99 -13.15 1.28
C GLY A 984 -15.71 -14.29 0.53
N ALA A 985 -14.95 -15.28 0.07
CA ALA A 985 -15.42 -16.38 -0.76
C ALA A 985 -15.80 -17.61 0.08
N ASN A 986 -16.65 -18.46 -0.48
CA ASN A 986 -16.79 -19.84 -0.01
C ASN A 986 -15.78 -20.72 -0.76
N GLY A 987 -15.45 -21.88 -0.21
CA GLY A 987 -14.54 -22.78 -0.89
C GLY A 987 -13.92 -23.82 0.00
N GLY A 988 -13.02 -24.59 -0.59
CA GLY A 988 -12.34 -25.70 0.07
C GLY A 988 -11.59 -26.54 -0.94
N TYR A 989 -10.62 -27.32 -0.45
CA TYR A 989 -9.81 -28.21 -1.29
C TYR A 989 -9.15 -27.50 -2.49
N GLY A 990 -8.68 -26.26 -2.30
CA GLY A 990 -8.05 -25.46 -3.37
C GLY A 990 -9.01 -24.92 -4.44
N ILE A 991 -10.32 -24.94 -4.20
CA ILE A 991 -11.35 -24.40 -5.10
C ILE A 991 -12.06 -23.23 -4.42
N PHE A 992 -12.23 -22.12 -5.14
CA PHE A 992 -12.72 -20.84 -4.63
C PHE A 992 -14.01 -20.42 -5.32
N ASP A 993 -15.03 -20.04 -4.55
CA ASP A 993 -16.35 -19.63 -5.00
C ASP A 993 -16.70 -18.22 -4.49
N GLU A 994 -16.58 -17.24 -5.38
CA GLU A 994 -16.91 -15.83 -5.12
C GLU A 994 -18.41 -15.52 -5.42
N GLY A 995 -19.24 -16.55 -5.66
CA GLY A 995 -20.63 -16.41 -6.04
C GLY A 995 -20.82 -15.98 -7.51
N GLN A 996 -22.07 -15.65 -7.89
CA GLN A 996 -22.40 -15.28 -9.28
C GLN A 996 -21.98 -13.84 -9.65
N LYS A 997 -21.68 -12.99 -8.65
CA LYS A 997 -21.41 -11.55 -8.84
C LYS A 997 -19.96 -11.24 -9.25
N HIS A 998 -19.01 -12.14 -8.97
CA HIS A 998 -17.58 -11.89 -9.16
C HIS A 998 -16.95 -12.99 -10.03
N GLY A 999 -16.28 -12.54 -11.09
CA GLY A 999 -15.99 -13.32 -12.29
C GLY A 999 -15.13 -14.56 -12.11
N GLY A 1000 -15.55 -15.66 -12.74
CA GLY A 1000 -14.71 -16.75 -13.27
C GLY A 1000 -13.90 -17.61 -12.29
N LEU A 1001 -13.61 -17.18 -11.05
CA LEU A 1001 -12.62 -17.83 -10.19
C LEU A 1001 -12.98 -19.29 -9.88
N LEU A 1002 -14.26 -19.58 -9.62
CA LEU A 1002 -14.75 -20.95 -9.45
C LEU A 1002 -14.46 -21.84 -10.67
N ARG A 1003 -14.81 -21.36 -11.87
CA ARG A 1003 -14.62 -22.12 -13.10
C ARG A 1003 -13.13 -22.28 -13.42
N ARG A 1004 -12.33 -21.23 -13.22
CA ARG A 1004 -10.88 -21.26 -13.43
C ARG A 1004 -10.17 -22.19 -12.45
N SER A 1005 -10.62 -22.23 -11.19
CA SER A 1005 -10.13 -23.17 -10.18
C SER A 1005 -10.43 -24.62 -10.56
N LEU A 1006 -11.51 -24.86 -11.31
CA LEU A 1006 -11.86 -26.19 -11.82
C LEU A 1006 -11.11 -26.56 -13.11
N LEU A 1007 -10.52 -25.63 -13.86
CA LEU A 1007 -9.83 -25.91 -15.13
C LEU A 1007 -8.35 -26.27 -14.97
N TRP A 1008 -8.00 -26.92 -13.86
CA TRP A 1008 -6.71 -27.59 -13.70
C TRP A 1008 -6.61 -28.82 -14.62
N TYR A 1009 -5.41 -29.22 -14.99
CA TYR A 1009 -5.15 -30.41 -15.81
C TYR A 1009 -3.77 -30.98 -15.53
N ARG A 1010 -3.55 -32.24 -15.94
CA ARG A 1010 -2.24 -32.90 -15.88
C ARG A 1010 -1.32 -32.44 -17.03
N PRO A 1011 -0.14 -31.86 -16.74
CA PRO A 1011 0.86 -31.54 -17.77
C PRO A 1011 1.26 -32.75 -18.62
N ALA A 1012 1.61 -32.53 -19.89
CA ALA A 1012 1.85 -33.62 -20.84
C ALA A 1012 3.12 -34.44 -20.52
N ASP A 1013 4.10 -33.78 -19.92
CA ASP A 1013 5.38 -34.31 -19.43
C ASP A 1013 5.25 -35.09 -18.11
N ASN A 1014 4.14 -34.95 -17.38
CA ASN A 1014 3.89 -35.71 -16.17
C ASN A 1014 3.22 -37.07 -16.50
N PRO A 1015 3.80 -38.23 -16.11
CA PRO A 1015 3.31 -39.54 -16.54
C PRO A 1015 1.89 -39.90 -16.08
N THR A 1016 1.44 -39.48 -14.89
CA THR A 1016 0.06 -39.71 -14.40
C THR A 1016 -0.18 -38.93 -13.10
N LEU A 1017 -1.43 -38.53 -12.84
CA LEU A 1017 -1.88 -38.24 -11.48
C LEU A 1017 -2.25 -39.57 -10.80
N ALA A 1018 -2.14 -39.66 -9.47
CA ALA A 1018 -2.62 -40.84 -8.73
C ALA A 1018 -3.65 -40.44 -7.67
N ARG A 1019 -4.81 -41.12 -7.66
CA ARG A 1019 -5.88 -40.83 -6.71
C ARG A 1019 -5.43 -41.18 -5.28
N ILE A 1020 -5.56 -40.23 -4.36
CA ILE A 1020 -5.18 -40.41 -2.96
C ILE A 1020 -6.19 -41.32 -2.27
N GLN A 1021 -5.69 -42.33 -1.56
CA GLN A 1021 -6.49 -43.20 -0.69
C GLN A 1021 -6.61 -42.56 0.69
N PHE A 1022 -7.77 -41.96 0.97
CA PHE A 1022 -8.06 -41.33 2.25
C PHE A 1022 -8.51 -42.39 3.28
N PRO A 1023 -7.94 -42.39 4.50
CA PRO A 1023 -8.46 -43.18 5.61
C PRO A 1023 -9.93 -42.85 5.94
N LYS A 1024 -10.68 -43.79 6.51
CA LYS A 1024 -12.14 -43.63 6.79
C LYS A 1024 -12.45 -42.51 7.78
N ASP A 1025 -11.52 -42.21 8.68
CA ASP A 1025 -11.58 -41.15 9.69
C ASP A 1025 -11.17 -39.77 9.13
N HIS A 1026 -10.68 -39.71 7.89
CA HIS A 1026 -10.31 -38.47 7.22
C HIS A 1026 -11.36 -38.10 6.16
N PRO A 1027 -11.80 -36.83 6.10
CA PRO A 1027 -12.67 -36.37 5.04
C PRO A 1027 -11.93 -36.42 3.70
N GLY A 1028 -12.39 -37.29 2.79
CA GLY A 1028 -11.80 -37.41 1.46
C GLY A 1028 -12.04 -36.18 0.59
N ALA A 1029 -11.05 -35.83 -0.24
CA ALA A 1029 -11.20 -34.74 -1.20
C ALA A 1029 -12.08 -35.14 -2.41
N PRO A 1030 -12.99 -34.25 -2.84
CA PRO A 1030 -13.90 -34.50 -3.97
C PRO A 1030 -13.14 -34.63 -5.29
N SER A 1031 -13.67 -35.39 -6.26
CA SER A 1031 -12.92 -35.70 -7.50
C SER A 1031 -12.64 -34.46 -8.36
N TRP A 1032 -13.47 -33.42 -8.23
CA TRP A 1032 -13.30 -32.19 -8.98
C TRP A 1032 -12.21 -31.26 -8.43
N SER A 1033 -11.71 -31.51 -7.22
CA SER A 1033 -10.54 -30.83 -6.66
C SER A 1033 -9.25 -31.53 -7.09
N TRP A 1034 -8.20 -30.77 -7.37
CA TRP A 1034 -6.88 -31.34 -7.64
C TRP A 1034 -6.23 -31.96 -6.39
N MET A 1035 -6.70 -31.60 -5.18
CA MET A 1035 -6.22 -32.19 -3.92
C MET A 1035 -6.65 -33.65 -3.72
N ALA A 1036 -7.54 -34.15 -4.59
CA ALA A 1036 -7.87 -35.57 -4.69
C ALA A 1036 -6.72 -36.45 -5.21
N TYR A 1037 -5.69 -35.84 -5.78
CA TYR A 1037 -4.63 -36.53 -6.52
C TYR A 1037 -3.23 -36.09 -6.06
N THR A 1038 -2.27 -37.02 -6.15
CA THR A 1038 -0.84 -36.70 -6.12
C THR A 1038 -0.34 -36.37 -7.52
N GLY A 1039 0.68 -35.52 -7.60
CA GLY A 1039 1.33 -35.12 -8.85
C GLY A 1039 1.11 -33.64 -9.19
N GLU A 1040 1.91 -33.17 -10.14
CA GLU A 1040 1.86 -31.80 -10.65
C GLU A 1040 0.60 -31.53 -11.48
N ILE A 1041 -0.01 -30.37 -11.26
CA ILE A 1041 -1.07 -29.81 -12.09
C ILE A 1041 -0.63 -28.52 -12.77
N ASP A 1042 -1.29 -28.17 -13.87
CA ASP A 1042 -1.27 -26.82 -14.44
C ASP A 1042 -2.72 -26.37 -14.71
N PHE A 1043 -2.93 -25.13 -15.13
CA PHE A 1043 -4.24 -24.58 -15.44
C PHE A 1043 -4.32 -24.18 -16.91
N LEU A 1044 -5.50 -24.36 -17.52
CA LEU A 1044 -5.71 -23.87 -18.88
C LEU A 1044 -5.49 -22.35 -18.92
N ARG A 1045 -4.56 -21.91 -19.77
CA ARG A 1045 -4.27 -20.48 -19.98
C ARG A 1045 -5.40 -19.83 -20.77
N LEU A 1046 -6.36 -19.28 -20.05
CA LEU A 1046 -7.49 -18.56 -20.62
C LEU A 1046 -7.25 -17.06 -20.53
N LYS A 1047 -7.29 -16.38 -21.68
CA LYS A 1047 -7.28 -14.93 -21.74
C LYS A 1047 -8.43 -14.36 -20.89
N PHE A 1048 -8.15 -13.30 -20.16
CA PHE A 1048 -9.17 -12.66 -19.33
C PHE A 1048 -10.19 -11.95 -20.25
N GLY A 1049 -11.47 -12.07 -19.93
CA GLY A 1049 -12.57 -11.46 -20.70
C GLY A 1049 -13.07 -12.16 -21.93
N GLU A 1050 -12.26 -12.97 -22.58
CA GLU A 1050 -12.66 -13.68 -23.78
C GLU A 1050 -13.54 -14.91 -23.50
N ILE A 1051 -14.10 -15.07 -22.30
CA ILE A 1051 -14.86 -16.26 -21.90
C ILE A 1051 -16.24 -15.86 -21.34
N GLU A 1052 -17.28 -16.40 -21.97
CA GLU A 1052 -18.64 -16.43 -21.44
C GLU A 1052 -18.79 -17.63 -20.50
N TRP A 1053 -18.93 -17.38 -19.20
CA TRP A 1053 -18.99 -18.43 -18.18
C TRP A 1053 -20.39 -19.04 -18.07
N MET A 1054 -20.44 -20.37 -18.03
CA MET A 1054 -21.67 -21.15 -17.86
C MET A 1054 -22.01 -21.33 -16.38
N GLU A 1055 -23.28 -21.61 -16.09
CA GLU A 1055 -23.77 -21.84 -14.73
C GLU A 1055 -23.21 -23.17 -14.16
N ILE A 1056 -22.64 -23.08 -12.97
CA ILE A 1056 -22.28 -24.23 -12.13
C ILE A 1056 -22.59 -23.87 -10.67
N ARG A 1057 -23.13 -24.81 -9.90
CA ARG A 1057 -23.63 -24.55 -8.53
C ARG A 1057 -22.89 -25.43 -7.52
N PRO A 1058 -21.91 -24.90 -6.79
CA PRO A 1058 -21.31 -25.62 -5.68
C PRO A 1058 -22.26 -25.59 -4.47
N SER A 1059 -22.34 -26.70 -3.74
CA SER A 1059 -23.00 -26.83 -2.45
C SER A 1059 -21.92 -26.92 -1.39
N TRP A 1060 -21.68 -25.80 -0.69
CA TRP A 1060 -20.78 -25.75 0.45
C TRP A 1060 -21.59 -25.90 1.75
N PRO A 1061 -21.11 -26.66 2.75
CA PRO A 1061 -21.73 -26.68 4.08
C PRO A 1061 -21.88 -25.27 4.66
N LYS A 1062 -22.94 -25.04 5.46
CA LYS A 1062 -23.04 -23.79 6.23
C LYS A 1062 -21.81 -23.66 7.12
N ASN A 1063 -21.08 -22.55 7.01
CA ASN A 1063 -19.80 -22.25 7.68
C ASN A 1063 -18.55 -22.93 7.10
N ALA A 1064 -18.55 -23.37 5.83
CA ALA A 1064 -17.40 -23.99 5.15
C ALA A 1064 -16.18 -23.05 4.88
N ARG A 1065 -15.92 -22.04 5.73
CA ARG A 1065 -14.64 -21.32 5.72
C ARG A 1065 -13.58 -22.21 6.38
N GLY A 1066 -13.06 -23.18 5.64
CA GLY A 1066 -12.09 -24.17 6.15
C GLY A 1066 -12.75 -25.50 6.47
N LEU A 1067 -13.08 -26.27 5.43
CA LEU A 1067 -13.84 -27.52 5.50
C LEU A 1067 -13.21 -28.63 6.37
N LEU A 1068 -11.96 -28.48 6.79
CA LEU A 1068 -11.28 -29.42 7.68
C LEU A 1068 -11.41 -29.05 9.18
N THR A 1069 -11.88 -27.84 9.52
CA THR A 1069 -11.85 -27.35 10.91
C THR A 1069 -13.18 -27.48 11.67
N ALA A 1070 -14.29 -27.75 11.00
CA ALA A 1070 -15.60 -27.93 11.65
C ALA A 1070 -15.98 -29.42 11.75
N ALA A 1071 -15.49 -30.12 12.77
CA ALA A 1071 -16.17 -31.31 13.28
C ALA A 1071 -17.08 -30.87 14.45
N PRO A 1072 -18.35 -31.29 14.51
CA PRO A 1072 -19.23 -30.92 15.61
C PRO A 1072 -18.74 -31.56 16.91
N ALA A 1073 -18.75 -30.78 18.00
CA ALA A 1073 -18.93 -31.38 19.31
C ALA A 1073 -20.26 -32.14 19.27
N ASP A 1074 -20.26 -33.35 19.82
CA ASP A 1074 -21.38 -34.28 19.95
C ASP A 1074 -21.45 -35.35 18.84
N GLY A 1075 -21.17 -36.58 19.28
CA GLY A 1075 -20.97 -37.75 18.45
C GLY A 1075 -22.27 -38.36 17.97
N ASP A 1076 -22.68 -37.97 16.77
CA ASP A 1076 -23.76 -38.61 16.02
C ASP A 1076 -23.19 -39.06 14.67
N GLY A 1077 -23.08 -40.38 14.48
CA GLY A 1077 -22.42 -40.98 13.32
C GLY A 1077 -23.08 -40.62 11.99
N PHE A 1078 -22.39 -39.80 11.17
CA PHE A 1078 -22.70 -39.65 9.75
C PHE A 1078 -21.88 -40.65 8.93
N GLY A 1079 -22.58 -41.66 8.41
CA GLY A 1079 -22.04 -42.68 7.53
C GLY A 1079 -21.62 -42.14 6.17
N VAL A 1080 -20.59 -42.78 5.61
CA VAL A 1080 -20.20 -42.91 4.20
C VAL A 1080 -20.97 -42.00 3.22
N GLY A 1081 -20.52 -40.75 3.10
CA GLY A 1081 -20.99 -39.78 2.12
C GLY A 1081 -20.26 -38.46 2.36
N GLY A 1082 -19.17 -38.21 1.62
CA GLY A 1082 -18.21 -37.14 1.90
C GLY A 1082 -18.87 -35.78 2.18
N ASN A 1083 -18.68 -35.27 3.41
CA ASN A 1083 -18.83 -33.89 3.89
C ASN A 1083 -19.81 -32.95 3.17
N GLY A 1084 -20.98 -33.36 2.66
CA GLY A 1084 -21.99 -32.46 2.07
C GLY A 1084 -21.51 -31.51 0.95
N VAL A 1085 -20.29 -31.70 0.44
CA VAL A 1085 -19.64 -30.85 -0.57
C VAL A 1085 -19.92 -31.47 -1.92
N ALA A 1086 -20.70 -30.77 -2.74
CA ALA A 1086 -21.13 -31.26 -4.04
C ALA A 1086 -21.02 -30.17 -5.10
N LEU A 1087 -20.71 -30.55 -6.33
CA LEU A 1087 -20.74 -29.65 -7.48
C LEU A 1087 -21.90 -30.05 -8.39
N TRP A 1088 -22.76 -29.12 -8.76
CA TRP A 1088 -23.88 -29.37 -9.67
C TRP A 1088 -23.64 -28.68 -11.00
N GLY A 1089 -23.79 -29.43 -12.09
CA GLY A 1089 -23.59 -28.93 -13.43
C GLY A 1089 -24.41 -29.68 -14.47
N ARG A 1090 -24.61 -29.06 -15.63
CA ARG A 1090 -25.30 -29.69 -16.76
C ARG A 1090 -24.33 -30.59 -17.54
N VAL A 1091 -24.50 -31.89 -17.37
CA VAL A 1091 -23.72 -32.94 -18.05
C VAL A 1091 -24.22 -33.11 -19.48
N ARG A 1092 -23.29 -33.10 -20.43
CA ARG A 1092 -23.53 -33.19 -21.88
C ARG A 1092 -22.72 -34.31 -22.49
N ASP A 1093 -23.27 -34.96 -23.51
CA ASP A 1093 -22.50 -35.91 -24.33
C ASP A 1093 -21.41 -35.17 -25.11
N ILE A 1094 -20.24 -35.80 -25.21
CA ILE A 1094 -19.08 -35.31 -25.95
C ILE A 1094 -18.64 -36.37 -26.98
N THR A 1095 -18.37 -35.91 -28.20
CA THR A 1095 -17.92 -36.78 -29.30
C THR A 1095 -16.42 -36.60 -29.50
N VAL A 1096 -15.64 -37.55 -28.99
CA VAL A 1096 -14.17 -37.56 -29.10
C VAL A 1096 -13.76 -38.32 -30.36
N THR A 1097 -13.40 -37.59 -31.43
CA THR A 1097 -12.85 -38.15 -32.67
C THR A 1097 -11.41 -37.69 -32.89
N ALA A 1098 -10.67 -38.37 -33.77
CA ALA A 1098 -9.33 -37.93 -34.16
C ALA A 1098 -9.31 -36.51 -34.75
N GLU A 1099 -10.40 -36.09 -35.39
CA GLU A 1099 -10.60 -34.73 -35.89
C GLU A 1099 -10.76 -33.71 -34.75
N ALA A 1100 -11.53 -34.08 -33.70
CA ALA A 1100 -11.69 -33.23 -32.52
C ALA A 1100 -10.33 -32.90 -31.87
N GLY A 1101 -9.42 -33.88 -31.80
CA GLY A 1101 -8.06 -33.69 -31.28
C GLY A 1101 -7.18 -32.73 -32.09
N LYS A 1102 -7.55 -32.38 -33.33
CA LYS A 1102 -6.85 -31.35 -34.11
C LYS A 1102 -7.34 -29.93 -33.81
N GLU A 1103 -8.58 -29.80 -33.33
CA GLU A 1103 -9.22 -28.50 -33.07
C GLU A 1103 -9.24 -28.11 -31.58
N GLY A 1104 -8.86 -29.03 -30.69
CA GLY A 1104 -8.69 -28.75 -29.26
C GLY A 1104 -7.85 -29.79 -28.55
N LYS A 1105 -7.91 -29.80 -27.21
CA LYS A 1105 -7.10 -30.71 -26.38
C LYS A 1105 -7.94 -31.29 -25.25
N LEU A 1106 -7.72 -32.57 -24.98
CA LEU A 1106 -8.28 -33.31 -23.86
C LEU A 1106 -7.13 -33.78 -22.96
N PHE A 1107 -7.28 -33.55 -21.66
CA PHE A 1107 -6.30 -33.94 -20.65
C PHE A 1107 -7.00 -34.85 -19.65
N TYR A 1108 -6.69 -36.15 -19.72
CA TYR A 1108 -7.14 -37.12 -18.72
C TYR A 1108 -6.24 -37.05 -17.48
N ASP A 1109 -6.88 -37.06 -16.31
CA ASP A 1109 -6.19 -37.00 -15.01
C ASP A 1109 -5.30 -38.24 -14.82
N ILE A 1110 -5.81 -39.41 -15.19
CA ILE A 1110 -5.09 -40.70 -15.22
C ILE A 1110 -5.04 -41.20 -16.68
N PRO A 1111 -3.87 -41.25 -17.32
CA PRO A 1111 -3.72 -41.77 -18.68
C PRO A 1111 -4.16 -43.23 -18.80
N GLY A 1112 -4.80 -43.60 -19.91
CA GLY A 1112 -5.28 -44.96 -20.17
C GLY A 1112 -6.68 -45.28 -19.63
N GLU A 1113 -7.10 -44.69 -18.49
CA GLU A 1113 -8.47 -44.88 -17.97
C GLU A 1113 -9.56 -44.28 -18.89
N GLY A 1114 -9.20 -43.27 -19.69
CA GLY A 1114 -10.10 -42.63 -20.65
C GLY A 1114 -10.03 -43.19 -22.08
N GLU A 1115 -9.00 -43.97 -22.43
CA GLU A 1115 -8.72 -44.38 -23.81
C GLU A 1115 -9.06 -45.86 -24.11
N GLY A 1116 -9.21 -46.70 -23.07
CA GLY A 1116 -9.33 -48.16 -23.24
C GLY A 1116 -10.72 -48.76 -22.99
N ASN A 1117 -11.36 -49.26 -24.06
CA ASN A 1117 -12.29 -50.40 -24.17
C ASN A 1117 -13.46 -50.64 -23.17
N GLY A 1118 -13.69 -49.81 -22.16
CA GLY A 1118 -14.83 -49.94 -21.24
C GLY A 1118 -16.01 -49.09 -21.67
N THR A 1119 -17.21 -49.67 -21.71
CA THR A 1119 -18.52 -49.12 -22.15
C THR A 1119 -19.01 -47.84 -21.44
N ALA A 1120 -18.21 -47.17 -20.61
CA ALA A 1120 -18.59 -45.94 -19.94
C ALA A 1120 -18.46 -44.75 -20.91
N ARG A 1121 -19.61 -44.27 -21.41
CA ARG A 1121 -19.70 -43.09 -22.29
C ARG A 1121 -19.17 -41.86 -21.54
N MET A 1122 -18.05 -41.31 -22.00
CA MET A 1122 -17.49 -40.06 -21.49
C MET A 1122 -18.44 -38.90 -21.75
N GLN A 1123 -18.58 -38.01 -20.77
CA GLN A 1123 -19.43 -36.82 -20.84
C GLN A 1123 -18.64 -35.61 -20.34
N CYS A 1124 -19.20 -34.42 -20.48
CA CYS A 1124 -18.54 -33.19 -20.06
C CYS A 1124 -19.51 -32.21 -19.38
N VAL A 1125 -18.95 -31.33 -18.57
CA VAL A 1125 -19.64 -30.16 -18.01
C VAL A 1125 -18.95 -28.92 -18.53
N VAL A 1126 -19.63 -28.19 -19.42
CA VAL A 1126 -19.12 -26.94 -19.99
C VAL A 1126 -19.09 -25.87 -18.91
N LEU A 1127 -17.90 -25.32 -18.68
CA LEU A 1127 -17.64 -24.28 -17.70
C LEU A 1127 -17.65 -22.89 -18.35
N GLY A 1128 -17.19 -22.77 -19.60
CA GLY A 1128 -17.21 -21.52 -20.33
C GLY A 1128 -17.03 -21.67 -21.83
N VAL A 1129 -17.37 -20.64 -22.59
CA VAL A 1129 -17.29 -20.59 -24.05
C VAL A 1129 -16.53 -19.34 -24.47
N GLU A 1130 -15.62 -19.49 -25.42
CA GLU A 1130 -14.86 -18.38 -26.00
C GLU A 1130 -15.79 -17.35 -26.66
N ARG A 1131 -15.62 -16.07 -26.32
CA ARG A 1131 -16.29 -14.96 -26.97
C ARG A 1131 -15.63 -14.72 -28.32
N SER A 1132 -16.38 -14.91 -29.39
CA SER A 1132 -15.88 -14.77 -30.76
C SER A 1132 -17.03 -14.48 -31.73
N ARG A 1133 -16.71 -13.82 -32.85
CA ARG A 1133 -17.66 -13.61 -33.96
C ARG A 1133 -18.03 -14.91 -34.69
N LEU A 1134 -17.31 -16.00 -34.44
CA LEU A 1134 -17.62 -17.32 -34.97
C LEU A 1134 -19.01 -17.79 -34.50
N ALA A 1135 -19.65 -18.69 -35.26
CA ALA A 1135 -20.87 -19.36 -34.82
C ALA A 1135 -20.61 -20.19 -33.56
N LEU A 1136 -21.59 -20.33 -32.66
CA LEU A 1136 -21.44 -21.04 -31.37
C LEU A 1136 -20.81 -22.44 -31.53
N ALA A 1137 -21.20 -23.19 -32.56
CA ALA A 1137 -20.65 -24.51 -32.87
C ALA A 1137 -19.15 -24.51 -33.20
N SER A 1138 -18.60 -23.38 -33.65
CA SER A 1138 -17.18 -23.23 -33.98
C SER A 1138 -16.37 -22.58 -32.85
N ARG A 1139 -17.02 -22.04 -31.81
CA ARG A 1139 -16.33 -21.42 -30.66
C ARG A 1139 -15.75 -22.48 -29.74
N ARG A 1140 -14.59 -22.23 -29.14
CA ARG A 1140 -14.00 -23.14 -28.15
C ARG A 1140 -14.85 -23.16 -26.89
N HIS A 1141 -15.24 -24.35 -26.47
CA HIS A 1141 -15.91 -24.63 -25.21
C HIS A 1141 -14.90 -25.26 -24.26
N TYR A 1142 -14.78 -24.71 -23.06
CA TYR A 1142 -13.91 -25.18 -21.99
C TYR A 1142 -14.73 -25.96 -20.97
N PHE A 1143 -14.28 -27.15 -20.60
CA PHE A 1143 -15.07 -28.09 -19.81
C PHE A 1143 -14.21 -28.98 -18.90
N ILE A 1144 -14.85 -29.59 -17.91
CA ILE A 1144 -14.34 -30.77 -17.22
C ILE A 1144 -14.95 -32.04 -17.84
N LEU A 1145 -14.15 -33.10 -17.93
CA LEU A 1145 -14.57 -34.43 -18.34
C LEU A 1145 -15.11 -35.18 -17.12
N VAL A 1146 -16.22 -35.87 -17.31
CA VAL A 1146 -16.89 -36.62 -16.24
C VAL A 1146 -17.34 -37.99 -16.72
N ARG A 1147 -17.39 -38.96 -15.80
CA ARG A 1147 -17.97 -40.29 -16.04
C ARG A 1147 -18.95 -40.68 -14.92
N PRO A 1148 -19.96 -41.53 -15.21
CA PRO A 1148 -20.86 -42.03 -14.17
C PRO A 1148 -20.12 -42.92 -13.17
N VAL A 1149 -20.42 -42.78 -11.88
CA VAL A 1149 -19.90 -43.68 -10.83
C VAL A 1149 -20.78 -44.93 -10.76
N SER A 1150 -20.20 -46.12 -10.85
CA SER A 1150 -20.92 -47.41 -10.90
C SER A 1150 -21.40 -47.95 -9.54
N SER A 1151 -21.38 -47.14 -8.47
CA SER A 1151 -21.64 -47.61 -7.11
C SER A 1151 -23.12 -47.83 -6.79
N SER A 1152 -23.45 -49.05 -6.36
CA SER A 1152 -24.68 -49.44 -5.67
C SER A 1152 -24.75 -48.83 -4.26
N SER A 1153 -25.08 -47.54 -4.16
CA SER A 1153 -25.49 -46.91 -2.89
C SER A 1153 -26.91 -46.36 -3.00
N PRO A 1154 -27.75 -46.53 -1.96
CA PRO A 1154 -29.19 -46.40 -2.08
C PRO A 1154 -29.58 -44.97 -2.40
N ALA A 1155 -30.60 -44.84 -3.26
CA ALA A 1155 -31.22 -43.60 -3.69
C ALA A 1155 -31.67 -42.75 -2.49
N HIS A 1156 -30.73 -42.02 -1.88
CA HIS A 1156 -31.02 -40.93 -0.99
C HIS A 1156 -31.18 -39.67 -1.85
N LEU A 1157 -32.34 -39.02 -1.71
CA LEU A 1157 -32.64 -37.65 -2.15
C LEU A 1157 -32.96 -37.41 -3.64
N GLY A 1158 -33.45 -38.41 -4.39
CA GLY A 1158 -34.10 -38.14 -5.70
C GLY A 1158 -33.17 -37.67 -6.82
N VAL A 1159 -31.85 -37.81 -6.65
CA VAL A 1159 -30.84 -37.49 -7.67
C VAL A 1159 -30.57 -38.75 -8.50
N SER A 1160 -30.83 -38.70 -9.82
CA SER A 1160 -30.86 -39.91 -10.65
C SER A 1160 -29.48 -40.45 -11.04
N LYS A 1161 -28.42 -39.61 -11.09
CA LYS A 1161 -27.06 -40.00 -11.49
C LYS A 1161 -25.98 -39.14 -10.83
N VAL A 1162 -24.94 -39.78 -10.31
CA VAL A 1162 -23.73 -39.17 -9.74
C VAL A 1162 -22.56 -39.41 -10.67
N TYR A 1163 -21.73 -38.37 -10.84
CA TYR A 1163 -20.57 -38.36 -11.73
C TYR A 1163 -19.30 -38.10 -10.95
N GLU A 1164 -18.16 -38.53 -11.47
CA GLU A 1164 -16.84 -38.11 -11.02
C GLU A 1164 -16.09 -37.40 -12.15
N ARG A 1165 -15.21 -36.46 -11.79
CA ARG A 1165 -14.27 -35.84 -12.72
C ARG A 1165 -13.15 -36.82 -13.08
N VAL A 1166 -12.77 -36.80 -14.35
CA VAL A 1166 -11.68 -37.64 -14.90
C VAL A 1166 -10.72 -36.88 -15.82
N GLY A 1167 -10.94 -35.57 -15.98
CA GLY A 1167 -10.08 -34.72 -16.80
C GLY A 1167 -10.64 -33.34 -17.05
N ALA A 1168 -9.95 -32.59 -17.90
CA ALA A 1168 -10.39 -31.29 -18.40
C ALA A 1168 -9.97 -31.11 -19.86
N GLY A 1169 -10.54 -30.12 -20.54
CA GLY A 1169 -10.17 -29.84 -21.92
C GLY A 1169 -10.94 -28.71 -22.56
N TYR A 1170 -10.69 -28.55 -23.85
CA TYR A 1170 -11.44 -27.64 -24.70
C TYR A 1170 -11.61 -28.20 -26.10
N LEU A 1171 -12.79 -28.00 -26.68
CA LEU A 1171 -13.15 -28.38 -28.05
C LEU A 1171 -14.15 -27.38 -28.65
N PRO A 1172 -14.25 -27.27 -29.98
CA PRO A 1172 -15.35 -26.56 -30.63
C PRO A 1172 -16.73 -27.11 -30.24
N GLY A 1173 -17.73 -26.24 -30.13
CA GLY A 1173 -19.09 -26.60 -29.73
C GLY A 1173 -19.75 -27.68 -30.59
N LYS A 1174 -19.35 -27.87 -31.85
CA LYS A 1174 -19.86 -28.92 -32.76
C LYS A 1174 -19.61 -30.35 -32.26
N TYR A 1175 -18.69 -30.53 -31.31
CA TYR A 1175 -18.38 -31.83 -30.69
C TYR A 1175 -19.14 -32.06 -29.38
N ILE A 1176 -19.93 -31.10 -28.92
CA ILE A 1176 -20.67 -31.15 -27.65
C ILE A 1176 -22.16 -31.10 -27.95
N SER A 1177 -22.92 -32.05 -27.39
CA SER A 1177 -24.38 -32.05 -27.56
C SER A 1177 -25.02 -30.78 -26.98
N ALA A 1178 -26.01 -30.20 -27.68
CA ALA A 1178 -26.71 -29.01 -27.22
C ALA A 1178 -27.59 -29.28 -25.97
N GLY A 1179 -28.09 -30.52 -25.84
CA GLY A 1179 -28.84 -31.00 -24.68
C GLY A 1179 -27.96 -31.26 -23.46
N GLY A 1180 -28.58 -31.76 -22.38
CA GLY A 1180 -27.87 -32.19 -21.19
C GLY A 1180 -28.78 -32.26 -19.96
N GLN A 1181 -28.38 -33.07 -18.99
CA GLN A 1181 -29.11 -33.25 -17.73
C GLN A 1181 -28.34 -32.58 -16.59
N GLU A 1182 -29.05 -31.96 -15.66
CA GLU A 1182 -28.46 -31.49 -14.42
C GLU A 1182 -28.10 -32.70 -13.55
N ALA A 1183 -26.87 -32.78 -13.08
CA ALA A 1183 -26.38 -33.88 -12.27
C ALA A 1183 -25.37 -33.40 -11.24
N GLN A 1184 -25.16 -34.25 -10.24
CA GLN A 1184 -24.18 -34.06 -9.19
C GLN A 1184 -22.82 -34.64 -9.64
N ILE A 1185 -21.77 -33.85 -9.48
CA ILE A 1185 -20.37 -34.27 -9.61
C ILE A 1185 -19.77 -34.38 -8.21
N PHE A 1186 -19.29 -35.58 -7.88
CA PHE A 1186 -18.75 -35.97 -6.58
C PHE A 1186 -17.34 -35.42 -6.35
#